data_AF-A0A2E2AWQ1-F1
#
_entry.id   AF-A0A2E2AWQ1-F1
#
_cell.length_a   1.000
_cell.length_b   1.000
_cell.length_c   1.000
_cell.angle_alpha   90.00
_cell.angle_beta   90.00
_cell.angle_gamma   90.00
#
_symmetry.space_group_name_H-M   'P 1'
#
loop_
_entity.id
_entity.type
_entity.pdbx_description
1 polymer ?
#
loop_
_entity_poly.entity_id
_entity_poly.type
_entity_poly.pdbx_seq_one_letter_code
_entity_poly.pdbx_strand_id
1 'polypeptide(L)'
;MALSTCRKVFWIALLAVCSLVISRSVRAERLPQIRLGAIVAQDVDAQTLAMLTPVSAQLGKRDIPILLTVATAENQQATDRLIEQVGPGKVLLVCPEESINKAEAALPKGTSRLALSGDCLQVGFALARAYWDKARNVVLVTNQEPSLLVYASALAGHRRQPLLVIDEQVDVDVLNKSLEQLGVKRVSVVAASGVPLPQWSQTLACPIELLQGNQVQDAVIKTLGPQSIRNVIVARAPDGDEKPLASGWMAAYLSVARKSVIVLPTSQEVEVAERLVQTVVSDYQLKPRTVTLLADYDGIIENQTMIAVGEDTLEIAVEPCSMAGAGGAADFGVGRIPYADAGQASLLIAWGLLREQTSSTHAGGLLMIANPNADYGALPLAETVARFTEREYTNLKVPTIAHFGTRPDMQQANLDAAAADLIIYQGHITDHQLFGSGQYWDDESGYMEQEYDESGEDDRDQEEARQAREETYDSPVTQTFNRVLGEIGLFENTTWQVMGSPEVNVNLLPSPLLESQQLQDNEPESSDSDEPMSDENWHFSYDPQAMHPGDAAGNAPILTHHAMVFLQSCSSMHDDATQIALASDACGVIGSVTSIHSASGSSFVKAWSDAVLYRDATAGEAMRDARNYFLLLVQLKKARGHTQQAKTMRVGLSFRLLGDPELRVLPGSLDLPRFQPVSGGVTPQGIGFQTPEKTLKQVETDKYVVRAFPGSQTAGIVKRIKDKDYRRLMPLYYLRLPMPADGLPAHGDNLHRQGDSGTRAVYTTDSLGQYLYVVYFPQSLEKNETIQLDWTSN
;
A
#
# COMPACT_ATOMS: atom_id res chain seq x y z
N MET A 1 69.77 7.45 7.90
CA MET A 1 69.09 6.67 8.97
C MET A 1 67.91 7.41 9.60
N ALA A 2 68.07 8.64 10.11
CA ALA A 2 66.98 9.37 10.79
C ALA A 2 65.67 9.53 9.96
N LEU A 3 65.77 9.81 8.67
CA LEU A 3 64.61 9.91 7.76
C LEU A 3 63.85 8.58 7.56
N SER A 4 64.55 7.44 7.61
CA SER A 4 63.93 6.12 7.50
C SER A 4 63.13 5.78 8.76
N THR A 5 63.67 6.14 9.93
CA THR A 5 63.00 5.94 11.22
C THR A 5 61.76 6.82 11.34
N CYS A 6 61.82 8.10 10.94
CA CYS A 6 60.64 8.97 10.94
C CYS A 6 59.53 8.46 10.00
N ARG A 7 59.88 7.92 8.82
CA ARG A 7 58.89 7.36 7.89
C ARG A 7 58.19 6.13 8.47
N LYS A 8 58.93 5.25 9.16
CA LYS A 8 58.34 4.07 9.85
C LYS A 8 57.42 4.48 11.00
N VAL A 9 57.83 5.45 11.81
CA VAL A 9 57.00 5.96 12.92
C VAL A 9 55.72 6.61 12.40
N PHE A 10 55.79 7.37 11.29
CA PHE A 10 54.61 7.98 10.67
C PHE A 10 53.62 6.93 10.15
N TRP A 11 54.08 5.89 9.45
CA TRP A 11 53.20 4.83 8.95
C TRP A 11 52.57 4.01 10.07
N ILE A 12 53.30 3.74 11.16
CA ILE A 12 52.75 3.04 12.34
C ILE A 12 51.69 3.91 13.02
N ALA A 13 51.93 5.21 13.17
CA ALA A 13 50.95 6.14 13.73
C ALA A 13 49.69 6.26 12.84
N LEU A 14 49.87 6.32 11.51
CA LEU A 14 48.76 6.37 10.56
C LEU A 14 47.94 5.08 10.58
N LEU A 15 48.58 3.91 10.61
CA LEU A 15 47.90 2.62 10.74
C LEU A 15 47.18 2.48 12.08
N ALA A 16 47.77 2.97 13.18
CA ALA A 16 47.12 2.99 14.49
C ALA A 16 45.91 3.92 14.51
N VAL A 17 45.98 5.10 13.90
CA VAL A 17 44.85 6.03 13.76
C VAL A 17 43.77 5.46 12.84
N CYS A 18 44.12 4.88 11.69
CA CYS A 18 43.18 4.20 10.82
C CYS A 18 42.53 3.00 11.51
N SER A 19 43.28 2.20 12.27
CA SER A 19 42.72 1.10 13.07
C SER A 19 41.85 1.61 14.21
N LEU A 20 42.15 2.77 14.80
CA LEU A 20 41.31 3.38 15.84
C LEU A 20 40.02 3.99 15.26
N VAL A 21 40.10 4.61 14.08
CA VAL A 21 38.94 5.13 13.34
C VAL A 21 38.08 3.97 12.86
N ILE A 22 38.66 2.93 12.25
CA ILE A 22 37.94 1.71 11.87
C ILE A 22 37.38 1.01 13.11
N SER A 23 38.11 0.90 14.22
CA SER A 23 37.56 0.30 15.45
C SER A 23 36.51 1.17 16.17
N ARG A 24 36.48 2.48 15.92
CA ARG A 24 35.43 3.39 16.41
C ARG A 24 34.22 3.42 15.49
N SER A 25 34.42 3.26 14.18
CA SER A 25 33.36 3.10 13.17
C SER A 25 32.78 1.68 13.14
N VAL A 26 33.55 0.67 13.59
CA VAL A 26 33.19 -0.76 13.69
C VAL A 26 33.08 -1.19 15.17
N ARG A 27 33.09 -0.24 16.12
CA ARG A 27 32.36 -0.48 17.37
C ARG A 27 30.92 -0.56 16.92
N ALA A 28 30.48 -1.78 16.62
CA ALA A 28 29.08 -2.13 16.52
C ALA A 28 28.43 -1.41 17.68
N GLU A 29 27.73 -0.31 17.38
CA GLU A 29 26.82 0.28 18.32
C GLU A 29 26.04 -0.93 18.79
N ARG A 30 26.15 -1.24 20.10
CA ARG A 30 25.31 -2.28 20.66
C ARG A 30 23.91 -1.74 20.44
N LEU A 31 23.30 -2.13 19.32
CA LEU A 31 21.95 -1.76 18.95
C LEU A 31 21.15 -1.93 20.24
N PRO A 32 20.40 -0.90 20.69
CA PRO A 32 19.63 -0.99 21.91
C PRO A 32 18.93 -2.34 21.88
N GLN A 33 19.19 -3.21 22.88
CA GLN A 33 18.81 -4.61 22.82
C GLN A 33 17.33 -4.70 22.47
N ILE A 34 17.05 -4.98 21.18
CA ILE A 34 15.69 -5.02 20.68
C ILE A 34 15.04 -6.15 21.44
N ARG A 35 14.08 -5.80 22.30
CA ARG A 35 13.32 -6.78 23.06
C ARG A 35 12.28 -7.32 22.11
N LEU A 36 12.69 -8.19 21.20
CA LEU A 36 11.80 -8.89 20.28
C LEU A 36 11.83 -10.37 20.62
N GLY A 37 10.68 -11.04 20.55
CA GLY A 37 10.62 -12.49 20.51
C GLY A 37 10.04 -12.95 19.18
N ALA A 38 10.32 -14.18 18.80
CA ALA A 38 9.66 -14.82 17.68
C ALA A 38 9.18 -16.22 18.06
N ILE A 39 8.04 -16.61 17.50
CA ILE A 39 7.54 -17.98 17.46
C ILE A 39 7.66 -18.44 16.02
N VAL A 40 8.41 -19.51 15.81
CA VAL A 40 8.52 -20.17 14.52
C VAL A 40 7.72 -21.46 14.63
N ALA A 41 6.62 -21.54 13.89
CA ALA A 41 5.76 -22.70 13.85
C ALA A 41 6.12 -23.54 12.62
N GLN A 42 6.68 -24.73 12.83
CA GLN A 42 7.15 -25.60 11.76
C GLN A 42 6.34 -26.89 11.72
N ASP A 43 5.85 -27.25 10.53
CA ASP A 43 5.02 -28.45 10.30
C ASP A 43 3.79 -28.51 11.25
N VAL A 44 3.23 -27.36 11.64
CA VAL A 44 2.06 -27.31 12.51
C VAL A 44 0.76 -27.33 11.70
N ASP A 45 -0.31 -27.86 12.29
CA ASP A 45 -1.65 -27.76 11.73
C ASP A 45 -2.32 -26.40 12.02
N ALA A 46 -3.47 -26.17 11.39
CA ALA A 46 -4.25 -24.95 11.53
C ALA A 46 -4.72 -24.71 12.98
N GLN A 47 -5.11 -25.78 13.68
CA GLN A 47 -5.57 -25.71 15.07
C GLN A 47 -4.45 -25.27 16.01
N THR A 48 -3.26 -25.82 15.83
CA THR A 48 -2.05 -25.43 16.55
C THR A 48 -1.72 -23.98 16.27
N LEU A 49 -1.77 -23.55 15.00
CA LEU A 49 -1.56 -22.15 14.64
C LEU A 49 -2.55 -21.21 15.36
N ALA A 50 -3.84 -21.58 15.41
CA ALA A 50 -4.86 -20.84 16.16
C ALA A 50 -4.56 -20.78 17.68
N MET A 51 -4.00 -21.85 18.26
CA MET A 51 -3.59 -21.89 19.68
C MET A 51 -2.32 -21.07 19.96
N LEU A 52 -1.50 -20.78 18.95
CA LEU A 52 -0.30 -19.95 19.10
C LEU A 52 -0.59 -18.45 19.20
N THR A 53 -1.73 -17.97 18.69
CA THR A 53 -2.17 -16.57 18.85
C THR A 53 -2.23 -16.11 20.32
N PRO A 54 -2.93 -16.81 21.24
CA PRO A 54 -2.90 -16.41 22.66
C PRO A 54 -1.54 -16.57 23.32
N VAL A 55 -0.70 -17.51 22.85
CA VAL A 55 0.69 -17.65 23.33
C VAL A 55 1.52 -16.43 22.94
N SER A 56 1.42 -15.97 21.69
CA SER A 56 2.13 -14.76 21.24
C SER A 56 1.66 -13.53 22.03
N ALA A 57 0.34 -13.39 22.25
CA ALA A 57 -0.24 -12.33 23.07
C ALA A 57 0.26 -12.36 24.54
N GLN A 58 0.39 -13.57 25.10
CA GLN A 58 0.84 -13.82 26.47
C GLN A 58 2.33 -13.48 26.64
N LEU A 59 3.16 -13.89 25.67
CA LEU A 59 4.58 -13.56 25.65
C LEU A 59 4.81 -12.05 25.42
N GLY A 60 3.93 -11.40 24.65
CA GLY A 60 3.94 -9.96 24.38
C GLY A 60 3.46 -9.06 25.53
N LYS A 61 3.33 -9.58 26.77
CA LYS A 61 2.82 -8.85 27.96
C LYS A 61 3.52 -7.52 28.29
N ARG A 62 4.69 -7.23 27.70
CA ARG A 62 5.49 -6.02 27.92
C ARG A 62 5.53 -5.08 26.70
N ASP A 63 4.49 -5.10 25.88
CA ASP A 63 4.41 -4.37 24.61
C ASP A 63 5.55 -4.72 23.65
N ILE A 64 6.04 -5.96 23.76
CA ILE A 64 7.00 -6.56 22.86
C ILE A 64 6.19 -7.33 21.83
N PRO A 65 6.17 -6.93 20.54
CA PRO A 65 5.56 -7.78 19.53
C PRO A 65 6.33 -9.09 19.45
N ILE A 66 5.58 -10.17 19.39
CA ILE A 66 6.10 -11.51 19.16
C ILE A 66 5.83 -11.83 17.72
N LEU A 67 6.88 -11.95 16.91
CA LEU A 67 6.74 -12.32 15.50
C LEU A 67 6.29 -13.77 15.42
N LEU A 68 5.15 -14.06 14.78
CA LEU A 68 4.73 -15.43 14.47
C LEU A 68 4.98 -15.68 12.99
N THR A 69 5.82 -16.67 12.68
CA THR A 69 6.06 -17.14 11.32
C THR A 69 5.77 -18.63 11.22
N VAL A 70 5.18 -19.06 10.10
CA VAL A 70 4.98 -20.46 9.75
C VAL A 70 6.08 -20.85 8.76
N ALA A 71 6.96 -21.75 9.18
CA ALA A 71 8.05 -22.25 8.36
C ALA A 71 7.54 -23.33 7.42
N THR A 72 7.72 -23.11 6.12
CA THR A 72 7.44 -24.04 5.03
C THR A 72 8.73 -24.30 4.25
N ALA A 73 8.75 -25.35 3.43
CA ALA A 73 9.92 -25.62 2.60
C ALA A 73 10.24 -24.47 1.63
N GLU A 74 9.20 -23.77 1.14
CA GLU A 74 9.31 -22.67 0.18
C GLU A 74 9.89 -21.39 0.80
N ASN A 75 9.66 -21.18 2.10
CA ASN A 75 10.04 -19.93 2.77
C ASN A 75 11.15 -20.08 3.82
N GLN A 76 11.71 -21.28 3.99
CA GLN A 76 12.69 -21.60 5.03
C GLN A 76 13.87 -20.62 5.08
N GLN A 77 14.42 -20.23 3.93
CA GLN A 77 15.56 -19.31 3.88
C GLN A 77 15.22 -17.92 4.44
N ALA A 78 14.02 -17.42 4.13
CA ALA A 78 13.50 -16.16 4.67
C ALA A 78 13.25 -16.28 6.18
N THR A 79 12.70 -17.41 6.64
CA THR A 79 12.53 -17.69 8.06
C THR A 79 13.87 -17.74 8.81
N ASP A 80 14.90 -18.35 8.23
CA ASP A 80 16.24 -18.40 8.83
C ASP A 80 16.85 -17.01 9.00
N ARG A 81 16.71 -16.14 7.99
CA ARG A 81 17.14 -14.73 8.06
C ARG A 81 16.40 -13.97 9.17
N LEU A 82 15.09 -14.19 9.29
CA LEU A 82 14.28 -13.60 10.36
C LEU A 82 14.81 -14.03 11.74
N ILE A 83 15.08 -15.31 11.93
CA ILE A 83 15.62 -15.86 13.18
C ILE A 83 16.98 -15.24 13.53
N GLU A 84 17.86 -15.08 12.53
CA GLU A 84 19.16 -14.44 12.70
C GLU A 84 19.02 -12.99 13.18
N GLN A 85 18.12 -12.22 12.58
CA GLN A 85 17.89 -10.81 12.93
C GLN A 85 17.26 -10.63 14.32
N VAL A 86 16.29 -11.47 14.69
CA VAL A 86 15.67 -11.46 16.03
C VAL A 86 16.68 -11.87 17.10
N GLY A 87 17.56 -12.80 16.72
CA GLY A 87 18.53 -13.46 17.56
C GLY A 87 17.97 -14.77 18.13
N PRO A 88 18.68 -15.91 17.97
CA PRO A 88 18.12 -17.24 18.26
C PRO A 88 17.73 -17.44 19.73
N GLY A 89 18.43 -16.81 20.66
CA GLY A 89 18.11 -16.86 22.10
C GLY A 89 16.75 -16.25 22.48
N LYS A 90 16.02 -15.65 21.54
CA LYS A 90 14.68 -15.06 21.73
C LYS A 90 13.62 -15.73 20.86
N VAL A 91 13.98 -16.82 20.19
CA VAL A 91 13.10 -17.56 19.30
C VAL A 91 12.60 -18.80 20.03
N LEU A 92 11.30 -19.04 19.92
CA LEU A 92 10.63 -20.27 20.31
C LEU A 92 10.27 -21.04 19.04
N LEU A 93 10.91 -22.18 18.83
CA LEU A 93 10.45 -23.16 17.85
C LEU A 93 9.29 -23.96 18.45
N VAL A 94 8.18 -24.02 17.71
CA VAL A 94 7.05 -24.89 17.97
C VAL A 94 6.91 -25.84 16.79
N CYS A 95 6.97 -27.14 17.05
CA CYS A 95 6.81 -28.17 16.04
C CYS A 95 6.25 -29.46 16.66
N PRO A 96 5.70 -30.38 15.84
CA PRO A 96 5.43 -31.74 16.27
C PRO A 96 6.69 -32.43 16.83
N GLU A 97 6.51 -33.31 17.82
CA GLU A 97 7.61 -34.03 18.46
C GLU A 97 8.43 -34.86 17.45
N GLU A 98 7.78 -35.44 16.44
CA GLU A 98 8.41 -36.17 15.36
C GLU A 98 9.28 -35.30 14.44
N SER A 99 8.97 -34.01 14.32
CA SER A 99 9.70 -33.05 13.46
C SER A 99 10.86 -32.37 14.18
N ILE A 100 10.96 -32.49 15.52
CA ILE A 100 11.93 -31.69 16.29
C ILE A 100 13.37 -31.95 15.85
N ASN A 101 13.77 -33.19 15.61
CA ASN A 101 15.14 -33.51 15.21
C ASN A 101 15.52 -32.91 13.84
N LYS A 102 14.55 -32.85 12.91
CA LYS A 102 14.74 -32.25 11.59
C LYS A 102 14.86 -30.73 11.71
N ALA A 103 13.96 -30.10 12.47
CA ALA A 103 13.99 -28.68 12.76
C ALA A 103 15.26 -28.24 13.49
N GLU A 104 15.74 -29.06 14.43
CA GLU A 104 16.96 -28.79 15.20
C GLU A 104 18.23 -28.71 14.37
N ALA A 105 18.33 -29.51 13.31
CA ALA A 105 19.48 -29.47 12.42
C ALA A 105 19.55 -28.18 11.60
N ALA A 106 18.40 -27.54 11.36
CA ALA A 106 18.29 -26.31 10.58
C ALA A 106 18.49 -25.04 11.42
N LEU A 107 18.18 -25.08 12.71
CA LEU A 107 18.14 -23.87 13.53
C LEU A 107 19.47 -23.47 14.19
N PRO A 108 19.73 -22.16 14.36
CA PRO A 108 20.90 -21.70 15.09
C PRO A 108 20.89 -22.15 16.56
N LYS A 109 22.08 -22.37 17.13
CA LYS A 109 22.24 -22.75 18.53
C LYS A 109 21.67 -21.67 19.47
N GLY A 110 20.88 -22.10 20.46
CA GLY A 110 20.30 -21.22 21.49
C GLY A 110 18.80 -20.96 21.35
N THR A 111 18.16 -21.42 20.27
CA THR A 111 16.70 -21.37 20.10
C THR A 111 15.98 -22.22 21.14
N SER A 112 15.01 -21.62 21.84
CA SER A 112 14.13 -22.34 22.78
C SER A 112 13.14 -23.19 22.00
N ARG A 113 12.73 -24.32 22.57
CA ARG A 113 11.95 -25.33 21.86
C ARG A 113 10.74 -25.75 22.68
N LEU A 114 9.64 -25.99 21.98
CA LEU A 114 8.46 -26.64 22.52
C LEU A 114 7.99 -27.71 21.52
N ALA A 115 8.33 -28.96 21.83
CA ALA A 115 7.78 -30.11 21.13
C ALA A 115 6.31 -30.27 21.51
N LEU A 116 5.45 -30.44 20.52
CA LEU A 116 4.03 -30.70 20.68
C LEU A 116 3.75 -32.15 20.30
N SER A 117 3.02 -32.85 21.15
CA SER A 117 2.66 -34.26 20.94
C SER A 117 1.21 -34.47 21.36
N GLY A 118 0.49 -35.33 20.64
CA GLY A 118 -0.87 -35.72 20.99
C GLY A 118 -1.94 -35.05 20.14
N ASP A 119 -3.19 -35.19 20.57
CA ASP A 119 -4.35 -34.55 19.93
C ASP A 119 -4.39 -33.02 20.19
N CYS A 120 -5.28 -32.32 19.50
CA CYS A 120 -5.46 -30.87 19.62
C CYS A 120 -5.68 -30.40 21.07
N LEU A 121 -6.40 -31.19 21.88
CA LEU A 121 -6.69 -30.85 23.27
C LEU A 121 -5.43 -30.99 24.14
N GLN A 122 -4.66 -32.05 23.95
CA GLN A 122 -3.40 -32.29 24.63
C GLN A 122 -2.38 -31.20 24.29
N VAL A 123 -2.29 -30.80 23.02
CA VAL A 123 -1.48 -29.67 22.56
C VAL A 123 -1.90 -28.37 23.26
N GLY A 124 -3.21 -28.07 23.30
CA GLY A 124 -3.73 -26.89 23.98
C GLY A 124 -3.37 -26.87 25.48
N PHE A 125 -3.48 -28.01 26.17
CA PHE A 125 -3.05 -28.12 27.57
C PHE A 125 -1.55 -27.96 27.76
N ALA A 126 -0.73 -28.51 26.85
CA ALA A 126 0.72 -28.35 26.88
C ALA A 126 1.12 -26.87 26.77
N LEU A 127 0.54 -26.15 25.79
CA LEU A 127 0.74 -24.71 25.62
C LEU A 127 0.26 -23.91 26.84
N ALA A 128 -0.92 -24.24 27.37
CA ALA A 128 -1.48 -23.58 28.55
C ALA A 128 -0.57 -23.72 29.77
N ARG A 129 -0.02 -24.91 30.02
CA ARG A 129 0.92 -25.17 31.14
C ARG A 129 2.26 -24.46 30.94
N ALA A 130 2.73 -24.37 29.69
CA ALA A 130 4.01 -23.75 29.38
C ALA A 130 4.00 -22.23 29.61
N TYR A 131 2.90 -21.54 29.33
CA TYR A 131 2.87 -20.06 29.28
C TYR A 131 1.96 -19.37 30.30
N TRP A 132 1.18 -20.12 31.08
CA TRP A 132 0.32 -19.55 32.13
C TRP A 132 0.58 -20.21 33.49
N ASP A 133 1.13 -19.44 34.44
CA ASP A 133 1.30 -19.87 35.83
C ASP A 133 -0.02 -20.35 36.46
N LYS A 134 -1.13 -19.66 36.13
CA LYS A 134 -2.51 -20.01 36.46
C LYS A 134 -3.45 -19.55 35.34
N ALA A 135 -4.06 -20.49 34.64
CA ALA A 135 -5.04 -20.20 33.60
C ALA A 135 -6.45 -20.03 34.20
N ARG A 136 -6.67 -18.95 34.98
CA ARG A 136 -7.95 -18.75 35.68
C ARG A 136 -9.16 -18.76 34.74
N ASN A 137 -8.97 -18.30 33.51
CA ASN A 137 -9.99 -18.31 32.47
C ASN A 137 -9.41 -18.97 31.22
N VAL A 138 -10.22 -19.76 30.53
CA VAL A 138 -9.86 -20.46 29.30
C VAL A 138 -10.98 -20.28 28.27
N VAL A 139 -10.60 -20.16 27.00
CA VAL A 139 -11.54 -20.19 25.88
C VAL A 139 -11.57 -21.61 25.31
N LEU A 140 -12.75 -22.20 25.23
CA LEU A 140 -13.00 -23.51 24.61
C LEU A 140 -13.76 -23.31 23.30
N VAL A 141 -13.36 -24.03 22.25
CA VAL A 141 -14.05 -24.02 20.95
C VAL A 141 -14.01 -25.41 20.34
N THR A 142 -15.04 -25.76 19.57
CA THR A 142 -15.07 -27.02 18.83
C THR A 142 -14.30 -26.91 17.51
N ASN A 143 -13.75 -28.01 17.02
CA ASN A 143 -13.03 -28.05 15.75
C ASN A 143 -13.94 -28.15 14.49
N GLN A 144 -15.25 -27.91 14.62
CA GLN A 144 -16.20 -28.13 13.52
C GLN A 144 -16.30 -26.96 12.53
N GLU A 145 -16.10 -25.74 13.02
CA GLU A 145 -16.30 -24.52 12.25
C GLU A 145 -14.99 -23.72 12.27
N PRO A 146 -14.17 -23.80 11.21
CA PRO A 146 -12.88 -23.13 11.16
C PRO A 146 -12.97 -21.62 11.41
N SER A 147 -13.97 -20.94 10.85
CA SER A 147 -14.23 -19.51 11.08
C SER A 147 -14.41 -19.18 12.57
N LEU A 148 -15.14 -20.03 13.29
CA LEU A 148 -15.37 -19.86 14.71
C LEU A 148 -14.09 -20.06 15.52
N LEU A 149 -13.21 -20.98 15.10
CA LEU A 149 -11.90 -21.19 15.69
C LEU A 149 -11.01 -19.93 15.52
N VAL A 150 -11.05 -19.27 14.36
CA VAL A 150 -10.35 -17.98 14.13
C VAL A 150 -10.86 -16.90 15.10
N TYR A 151 -12.18 -16.74 15.24
CA TYR A 151 -12.75 -15.77 16.20
C TYR A 151 -12.42 -16.10 17.66
N ALA A 152 -12.49 -17.38 18.04
CA ALA A 152 -12.14 -17.85 19.39
C ALA A 152 -10.65 -17.61 19.69
N SER A 153 -9.78 -17.83 18.70
CA SER A 153 -8.35 -17.55 18.79
C SER A 153 -8.07 -16.06 19.01
N ALA A 154 -8.74 -15.18 18.26
CA ALA A 154 -8.64 -13.73 18.44
C ALA A 154 -9.13 -13.31 19.83
N LEU A 155 -10.27 -13.82 20.28
CA LEU A 155 -10.82 -13.54 21.62
C LEU A 155 -9.86 -13.99 22.73
N ALA A 156 -9.32 -15.21 22.62
CA ALA A 156 -8.35 -15.75 23.56
C ALA A 156 -7.08 -14.89 23.60
N GLY A 157 -6.60 -14.46 22.43
CA GLY A 157 -5.46 -13.56 22.27
C GLY A 157 -5.66 -12.21 22.94
N HIS A 158 -6.75 -11.51 22.64
CA HIS A 158 -7.07 -10.22 23.24
C HIS A 158 -7.29 -10.29 24.75
N ARG A 159 -7.86 -11.41 25.25
CA ARG A 159 -8.02 -11.66 26.69
C ARG A 159 -6.76 -12.23 27.36
N ARG A 160 -5.72 -12.59 26.58
CA ARG A 160 -4.51 -13.31 27.02
C ARG A 160 -4.83 -14.57 27.82
N GLN A 161 -5.81 -15.33 27.33
CA GLN A 161 -6.28 -16.59 27.92
C GLN A 161 -5.86 -17.76 27.04
N PRO A 162 -5.60 -18.96 27.59
CA PRO A 162 -5.38 -20.13 26.75
C PRO A 162 -6.62 -20.42 25.89
N LEU A 163 -6.37 -20.86 24.66
CA LEU A 163 -7.36 -21.48 23.79
C LEU A 163 -7.17 -22.99 23.86
N LEU A 164 -8.24 -23.74 24.10
CA LEU A 164 -8.25 -25.19 23.94
C LEU A 164 -9.26 -25.54 22.85
N VAL A 165 -8.80 -26.30 21.85
CA VAL A 165 -9.63 -26.84 20.77
C VAL A 165 -10.08 -28.24 21.18
N ILE A 166 -11.38 -28.49 21.10
CA ILE A 166 -11.98 -29.75 21.56
C ILE A 166 -12.74 -30.42 20.42
N ASP A 167 -12.58 -31.74 20.29
CA ASP A 167 -13.41 -32.55 19.40
C ASP A 167 -14.81 -32.81 20.01
N GLU A 168 -15.77 -33.23 19.20
CA GLU A 168 -17.12 -33.57 19.69
C GLU A 168 -17.09 -34.63 20.80
N GLN A 169 -16.20 -35.60 20.65
CA GLN A 169 -16.07 -36.76 21.51
C GLN A 169 -14.89 -36.54 22.46
N VAL A 170 -15.12 -35.77 23.52
CA VAL A 170 -14.15 -35.57 24.59
C VAL A 170 -14.56 -36.35 25.85
N ASP A 171 -13.59 -36.97 26.51
CA ASP A 171 -13.78 -37.50 27.85
C ASP A 171 -13.89 -36.31 28.83
N VAL A 172 -15.11 -36.06 29.30
CA VAL A 172 -15.46 -34.97 30.22
C VAL A 172 -14.68 -35.04 31.53
N ASP A 173 -14.44 -36.24 32.06
CA ASP A 173 -13.76 -36.40 33.34
C ASP A 173 -12.28 -36.03 33.20
N VAL A 174 -11.66 -36.43 32.08
CA VAL A 174 -10.30 -36.03 31.73
C VAL A 174 -10.21 -34.52 31.50
N LEU A 175 -11.17 -33.93 30.81
CA LEU A 175 -11.25 -32.49 30.57
C LEU A 175 -11.37 -31.71 31.89
N ASN A 176 -12.32 -32.08 32.76
CA ASN A 176 -12.54 -31.44 34.07
C ASN A 176 -11.28 -31.53 34.95
N LYS A 177 -10.66 -32.71 35.03
CA LYS A 177 -9.42 -32.90 35.79
C LYS A 177 -8.28 -32.03 35.26
N SER A 178 -8.16 -31.90 33.94
CA SER A 178 -7.10 -31.10 33.31
C SER A 178 -7.33 -29.59 33.49
N LEU A 179 -8.58 -29.13 33.42
CA LEU A 179 -8.97 -27.75 33.75
C LEU A 179 -8.71 -27.43 35.24
N GLU A 180 -9.02 -28.36 36.14
CA GLU A 180 -8.72 -28.22 37.57
C GLU A 180 -7.20 -28.09 37.82
N GLN A 181 -6.40 -28.93 37.18
CA GLN A 181 -4.94 -28.88 37.26
C GLN A 181 -4.35 -27.55 36.75
N LEU A 182 -4.95 -26.97 35.71
CA LEU A 182 -4.60 -25.63 35.21
C LEU A 182 -5.05 -24.48 36.14
N GLY A 183 -5.87 -24.78 37.16
CA GLY A 183 -6.44 -23.80 38.07
C GLY A 183 -7.55 -22.95 37.45
N VAL A 184 -8.26 -23.50 36.44
CA VAL A 184 -9.36 -22.81 35.74
C VAL A 184 -10.53 -22.55 36.71
N LYS A 185 -11.08 -21.35 36.63
CA LYS A 185 -12.20 -20.85 37.44
C LYS A 185 -13.41 -20.45 36.60
N ARG A 186 -13.21 -20.19 35.31
CA ARG A 186 -14.27 -19.88 34.36
C ARG A 186 -13.86 -20.35 32.99
N VAL A 187 -14.82 -20.80 32.22
CA VAL A 187 -14.64 -21.18 30.83
C VAL A 187 -15.53 -20.30 29.96
N SER A 188 -14.98 -19.77 28.86
CA SER A 188 -15.76 -19.19 27.77
C SER A 188 -15.92 -20.26 26.69
N VAL A 189 -17.12 -20.80 26.51
CA VAL A 189 -17.43 -21.77 25.45
C VAL A 189 -17.89 -20.99 24.24
N VAL A 190 -17.16 -21.14 23.14
CA VAL A 190 -17.48 -20.54 21.85
C VAL A 190 -18.16 -21.59 20.97
N ALA A 191 -19.37 -21.29 20.50
CA ALA A 191 -20.18 -22.21 19.69
C ALA A 191 -20.83 -21.48 18.50
N ALA A 192 -21.21 -22.23 17.48
CA ALA A 192 -21.95 -21.72 16.34
C ALA A 192 -23.33 -21.21 16.76
N SER A 193 -23.88 -20.23 16.03
CA SER A 193 -25.22 -19.73 16.30
C SER A 193 -26.28 -20.79 16.00
N GLY A 194 -27.23 -20.99 16.91
CA GLY A 194 -28.33 -21.96 16.74
C GLY A 194 -27.93 -23.44 16.87
N VAL A 195 -26.64 -23.75 17.04
CA VAL A 195 -26.18 -25.13 17.28
C VAL A 195 -26.31 -25.47 18.77
N PRO A 196 -26.97 -26.59 19.12
CA PRO A 196 -27.04 -27.05 20.50
C PRO A 196 -25.65 -27.23 21.09
N LEU A 197 -25.47 -26.86 22.35
CA LEU A 197 -24.18 -27.05 22.98
C LEU A 197 -23.83 -28.54 23.08
N PRO A 198 -22.54 -28.89 22.86
CA PRO A 198 -22.08 -30.24 23.12
C PRO A 198 -22.43 -30.67 24.55
N GLN A 199 -22.84 -31.92 24.74
CA GLN A 199 -23.25 -32.43 26.06
C GLN A 199 -22.17 -32.23 27.12
N TRP A 200 -20.89 -32.36 26.73
CA TRP A 200 -19.74 -32.14 27.61
C TRP A 200 -19.70 -30.74 28.22
N SER A 201 -20.24 -29.72 27.55
CA SER A 201 -20.21 -28.37 28.10
C SER A 201 -21.15 -28.25 29.30
N GLN A 202 -22.25 -29.00 29.33
CA GLN A 202 -23.23 -28.93 30.43
C GLN A 202 -22.74 -29.58 31.72
N THR A 203 -21.69 -30.40 31.62
CA THR A 203 -21.12 -31.20 32.72
C THR A 203 -19.77 -30.66 33.21
N LEU A 204 -19.33 -29.50 32.73
CA LEU A 204 -18.12 -28.85 33.24
C LEU A 204 -18.29 -28.42 34.69
N ALA A 205 -17.28 -28.67 35.52
CA ALA A 205 -17.31 -28.37 36.95
C ALA A 205 -17.17 -26.86 37.28
N CYS A 206 -16.85 -26.02 36.29
CA CYS A 206 -16.64 -24.58 36.46
C CYS A 206 -17.72 -23.74 35.75
N PRO A 207 -17.98 -22.49 36.19
CA PRO A 207 -18.88 -21.57 35.51
C PRO A 207 -18.56 -21.35 34.02
N ILE A 208 -19.62 -21.31 33.21
CA ILE A 208 -19.54 -21.17 31.76
C ILE A 208 -20.06 -19.80 31.31
N GLU A 209 -19.29 -19.11 30.48
CA GLU A 209 -19.74 -18.03 29.63
C GLU A 209 -19.96 -18.60 28.23
N LEU A 210 -21.21 -18.72 27.81
CA LEU A 210 -21.52 -19.12 26.44
C LEU A 210 -21.44 -17.91 25.51
N LEU A 211 -20.70 -18.03 24.41
CA LEU A 211 -20.62 -17.05 23.33
C LEU A 211 -20.99 -17.73 22.01
N GLN A 212 -22.04 -17.25 21.34
CA GLN A 212 -22.54 -17.81 20.08
C GLN A 212 -22.51 -16.79 18.94
N GLY A 213 -22.03 -17.23 17.76
CA GLY A 213 -21.99 -16.41 16.54
C GLY A 213 -21.34 -15.04 16.79
N ASN A 214 -22.06 -13.96 16.49
CA ASN A 214 -21.56 -12.58 16.63
C ASN A 214 -21.20 -12.19 18.08
N GLN A 215 -21.64 -12.93 19.10
CA GLN A 215 -21.28 -12.66 20.50
C GLN A 215 -19.77 -12.80 20.76
N VAL A 216 -19.06 -13.60 19.96
CA VAL A 216 -17.59 -13.71 20.05
C VAL A 216 -16.95 -12.41 19.59
N GLN A 217 -17.43 -11.86 18.47
CA GLN A 217 -17.00 -10.56 17.95
C GLN A 217 -17.36 -9.42 18.91
N ASP A 218 -18.57 -9.42 19.47
CA ASP A 218 -18.99 -8.49 20.55
C ASP A 218 -17.97 -8.51 21.69
N ALA A 219 -17.55 -9.71 22.11
CA ALA A 219 -16.60 -9.88 23.20
C ALA A 219 -15.20 -9.37 22.85
N VAL A 220 -14.74 -9.54 21.60
CA VAL A 220 -13.49 -8.96 21.11
C VAL A 220 -13.57 -7.43 21.12
N ILE A 221 -14.62 -6.86 20.51
CA ILE A 221 -14.83 -5.40 20.43
C ILE A 221 -14.93 -4.78 21.82
N LYS A 222 -15.65 -5.43 22.74
CA LYS A 222 -15.74 -4.99 24.14
C LYS A 222 -14.40 -5.06 24.86
N THR A 223 -13.57 -6.05 24.55
CA THR A 223 -12.23 -6.20 25.14
C THR A 223 -11.29 -5.10 24.65
N LEU A 224 -11.36 -4.75 23.36
CA LEU A 224 -10.56 -3.69 22.76
C LEU A 224 -11.06 -2.28 23.10
N GLY A 225 -12.38 -2.11 23.19
CA GLY A 225 -13.05 -0.82 23.19
C GLY A 225 -13.28 -0.32 21.76
N PRO A 226 -14.52 0.01 21.35
CA PRO A 226 -14.86 0.43 19.98
C PRO A 226 -13.96 1.54 19.41
N GLN A 227 -13.59 2.52 20.26
CA GLN A 227 -12.80 3.69 19.87
C GLN A 227 -11.31 3.39 19.67
N SER A 228 -10.81 2.24 20.13
CA SER A 228 -9.40 1.86 19.96
C SER A 228 -9.15 1.07 18.67
N ILE A 229 -10.22 0.57 18.04
CA ILE A 229 -10.15 -0.22 16.82
C ILE A 229 -9.90 0.71 15.65
N ARG A 230 -8.68 0.65 15.10
CA ARG A 230 -8.26 1.45 13.95
C ARG A 230 -8.30 0.70 12.63
N ASN A 231 -8.34 -0.63 12.68
CA ASN A 231 -8.25 -1.49 11.49
C ASN A 231 -9.28 -2.60 11.55
N VAL A 232 -9.77 -2.99 10.37
CA VAL A 232 -10.63 -4.16 10.14
C VAL A 232 -9.84 -5.14 9.27
N ILE A 233 -9.69 -6.37 9.72
CA ILE A 233 -9.04 -7.44 8.94
C ILE A 233 -10.13 -8.22 8.24
N VAL A 234 -10.07 -8.26 6.91
CA VAL A 234 -10.93 -9.10 6.07
C VAL A 234 -10.08 -10.27 5.60
N ALA A 235 -10.51 -11.49 5.90
CA ALA A 235 -9.80 -12.68 5.46
C ALA A 235 -10.80 -13.72 4.98
N ARG A 236 -10.47 -14.47 3.93
CA ARG A 236 -11.32 -15.58 3.48
C ARG A 236 -11.56 -16.55 4.65
N ALA A 237 -12.82 -16.89 4.91
CA ALA A 237 -13.16 -17.93 5.87
C ALA A 237 -12.39 -19.21 5.50
N PRO A 238 -11.62 -19.83 6.42
CA PRO A 238 -10.98 -21.09 6.09
C PRO A 238 -12.05 -22.14 5.85
N ASP A 239 -12.11 -22.68 4.64
CA ASP A 239 -13.04 -23.76 4.32
C ASP A 239 -12.39 -25.09 4.75
N GLY A 240 -13.14 -25.97 5.43
CA GLY A 240 -12.60 -27.18 6.07
C GLY A 240 -11.93 -28.18 5.12
N ASP A 241 -12.14 -28.02 3.81
CA ASP A 241 -11.61 -28.86 2.73
C ASP A 241 -10.47 -28.18 1.94
N GLU A 242 -10.21 -26.88 2.15
CA GLU A 242 -9.17 -26.14 1.42
C GLU A 242 -7.78 -26.28 2.07
N LYS A 243 -6.75 -25.96 1.27
CA LYS A 243 -5.32 -26.16 1.58
C LYS A 243 -5.02 -25.99 3.08
N PRO A 244 -4.46 -27.01 3.76
CA PRO A 244 -4.09 -26.87 5.16
C PRO A 244 -3.14 -25.68 5.28
N LEU A 245 -3.47 -24.72 6.14
CA LEU A 245 -2.76 -23.44 6.33
C LEU A 245 -3.06 -22.33 5.30
N ALA A 246 -4.33 -22.16 4.90
CA ALA A 246 -4.80 -20.92 4.28
C ALA A 246 -4.43 -19.66 5.12
N SER A 247 -4.10 -18.55 4.47
CA SER A 247 -3.68 -17.30 5.13
C SER A 247 -4.73 -16.73 6.10
N GLY A 248 -6.01 -17.07 5.93
CA GLY A 248 -7.08 -16.74 6.87
C GLY A 248 -6.81 -17.19 8.31
N TRP A 249 -6.02 -18.25 8.52
CA TRP A 249 -5.60 -18.69 9.85
C TRP A 249 -4.71 -17.66 10.58
N MET A 250 -4.02 -16.78 9.85
CA MET A 250 -3.21 -15.70 10.42
C MET A 250 -4.04 -14.49 10.89
N ALA A 251 -5.33 -14.43 10.55
CA ALA A 251 -6.20 -13.29 10.88
C ALA A 251 -6.29 -13.05 12.39
N ALA A 252 -6.35 -14.12 13.19
CA ALA A 252 -6.40 -14.03 14.66
C ALA A 252 -5.12 -13.42 15.24
N TYR A 253 -3.96 -13.87 14.76
CA TYR A 253 -2.66 -13.32 15.17
C TYR A 253 -2.53 -11.84 14.79
N LEU A 254 -2.85 -11.50 13.54
CA LEU A 254 -2.78 -10.12 13.06
C LEU A 254 -3.78 -9.21 13.82
N SER A 255 -4.96 -9.72 14.16
CA SER A 255 -5.95 -9.02 14.99
C SER A 255 -5.39 -8.65 16.35
N VAL A 256 -4.67 -9.56 17.01
CA VAL A 256 -3.98 -9.27 18.28
C VAL A 256 -2.88 -8.24 18.08
N ALA A 257 -2.02 -8.42 17.07
CA ALA A 257 -0.90 -7.53 16.78
C ALA A 257 -1.35 -6.09 16.50
N ARG A 258 -2.46 -5.92 15.77
CA ARG A 258 -2.99 -4.63 15.31
C ARG A 258 -4.20 -4.13 16.11
N LYS A 259 -4.61 -4.82 17.18
CA LYS A 259 -5.81 -4.49 17.98
C LYS A 259 -7.03 -4.26 17.08
N SER A 260 -7.24 -5.19 16.15
CA SER A 260 -8.22 -5.08 15.07
C SER A 260 -9.37 -6.06 15.24
N VAL A 261 -10.48 -5.76 14.59
CA VAL A 261 -11.59 -6.71 14.43
C VAL A 261 -11.41 -7.56 13.18
N ILE A 262 -12.03 -8.74 13.13
CA ILE A 262 -11.94 -9.66 12.00
C ILE A 262 -13.30 -9.76 11.32
N VAL A 263 -13.30 -9.85 9.99
CA VAL A 263 -14.45 -10.16 9.15
C VAL A 263 -14.06 -11.33 8.24
N LEU A 264 -14.85 -12.40 8.25
CA LEU A 264 -14.59 -13.63 7.50
C LEU A 264 -15.67 -13.87 6.43
N PRO A 265 -15.59 -13.26 5.24
CA PRO A 265 -16.50 -13.60 4.15
C PRO A 265 -16.33 -15.07 3.73
N THR A 266 -17.46 -15.73 3.48
CA THR A 266 -17.55 -17.07 2.88
C THR A 266 -17.74 -17.02 1.37
N SER A 267 -17.74 -15.82 0.77
CA SER A 267 -17.74 -15.61 -0.69
C SER A 267 -16.46 -14.87 -1.11
N GLN A 268 -16.00 -15.12 -2.35
CA GLN A 268 -14.89 -14.36 -2.94
C GLN A 268 -15.35 -12.97 -3.42
N GLU A 269 -16.67 -12.80 -3.59
CA GLU A 269 -17.33 -11.59 -4.10
C GLU A 269 -17.05 -10.34 -3.26
N VAL A 270 -16.72 -9.24 -3.95
CA VAL A 270 -16.36 -7.94 -3.37
C VAL A 270 -17.49 -7.39 -2.49
N GLU A 271 -18.74 -7.43 -2.99
CA GLU A 271 -19.89 -6.84 -2.33
C GLU A 271 -20.24 -7.55 -1.02
N VAL A 272 -19.80 -8.81 -0.85
CA VAL A 272 -19.97 -9.54 0.40
C VAL A 272 -18.94 -9.05 1.41
N ALA A 273 -17.67 -8.94 1.02
CA ALA A 273 -16.61 -8.43 1.87
C ALA A 273 -16.89 -7.00 2.33
N GLU A 274 -17.20 -6.08 1.41
CA GLU A 274 -17.47 -4.67 1.73
C GLU A 274 -18.69 -4.51 2.63
N ARG A 275 -19.77 -5.25 2.37
CA ARG A 275 -20.98 -5.21 3.19
C ARG A 275 -20.71 -5.67 4.62
N LEU A 276 -19.96 -6.76 4.80
CA LEU A 276 -19.62 -7.24 6.14
C LEU A 276 -18.74 -6.24 6.91
N VAL A 277 -17.80 -5.58 6.22
CA VAL A 277 -17.02 -4.46 6.81
C VAL A 277 -17.94 -3.32 7.21
N GLN A 278 -18.85 -2.90 6.32
CA GLN A 278 -19.80 -1.82 6.62
C GLN A 278 -20.72 -2.18 7.79
N THR A 279 -21.22 -3.42 7.85
CA THR A 279 -22.05 -3.92 8.95
C THR A 279 -21.30 -3.87 10.29
N VAL A 280 -20.08 -4.40 10.37
CA VAL A 280 -19.32 -4.34 11.64
C VAL A 280 -18.95 -2.91 12.02
N VAL A 281 -18.72 -2.03 11.05
CA VAL A 281 -18.46 -0.62 11.33
C VAL A 281 -19.71 0.08 11.85
N SER A 282 -20.87 -0.11 11.22
CA SER A 282 -22.12 0.53 11.60
C SER A 282 -22.66 0.01 12.93
N ASP A 283 -22.71 -1.31 13.12
CA ASP A 283 -23.36 -1.95 14.26
C ASP A 283 -22.68 -1.59 15.57
N TYR A 284 -21.36 -1.39 15.54
CA TYR A 284 -20.54 -1.06 16.70
C TYR A 284 -20.06 0.40 16.72
N GLN A 285 -20.49 1.22 15.76
CA GLN A 285 -20.06 2.61 15.60
C GLN A 285 -18.54 2.76 15.61
N LEU A 286 -17.87 1.84 14.93
CA LEU A 286 -16.41 1.86 14.81
C LEU A 286 -15.98 3.04 13.94
N LYS A 287 -14.75 3.50 14.15
CA LYS A 287 -14.10 4.50 13.29
C LYS A 287 -12.75 3.97 12.80
N PRO A 288 -12.73 2.83 12.07
CA PRO A 288 -11.49 2.36 11.53
C PRO A 288 -10.98 3.35 10.49
N ARG A 289 -9.67 3.36 10.33
CA ARG A 289 -8.94 4.19 9.38
C ARG A 289 -8.38 3.35 8.25
N THR A 290 -8.24 2.05 8.47
CA THR A 290 -7.67 1.10 7.52
C THR A 290 -8.47 -0.19 7.46
N VAL A 291 -8.29 -0.90 6.35
CA VAL A 291 -8.79 -2.27 6.12
C VAL A 291 -7.64 -3.10 5.60
N THR A 292 -7.35 -4.23 6.26
CA THR A 292 -6.34 -5.19 5.81
C THR A 292 -7.02 -6.37 5.14
N LEU A 293 -6.72 -6.60 3.87
CA LEU A 293 -7.16 -7.79 3.14
C LEU A 293 -6.11 -8.88 3.32
N LEU A 294 -6.43 -9.94 4.05
CA LEU A 294 -5.56 -11.11 4.24
C LEU A 294 -6.08 -12.25 3.37
N ALA A 295 -5.80 -12.13 2.08
CA ALA A 295 -6.15 -13.08 1.04
C ALA A 295 -5.37 -12.75 -0.23
N ASP A 296 -5.06 -13.76 -1.03
CA ASP A 296 -4.72 -13.58 -2.43
C ASP A 296 -5.97 -13.18 -3.26
N TYR A 297 -5.77 -13.03 -4.57
CA TYR A 297 -6.84 -12.60 -5.48
C TYR A 297 -7.86 -13.70 -5.76
N ASP A 298 -7.51 -14.97 -5.56
CA ASP A 298 -8.47 -16.09 -5.61
C ASP A 298 -9.36 -16.09 -4.35
N GLY A 299 -8.81 -15.76 -3.17
CA GLY A 299 -9.59 -15.74 -1.93
C GLY A 299 -10.59 -14.58 -1.83
N ILE A 300 -10.19 -13.38 -2.28
CA ILE A 300 -11.04 -12.18 -2.33
C ILE A 300 -10.68 -11.40 -3.59
N ILE A 301 -11.59 -11.39 -4.58
CA ILE A 301 -11.35 -10.74 -5.88
C ILE A 301 -11.36 -9.22 -5.76
N GLU A 302 -10.97 -8.56 -6.85
CA GLU A 302 -10.94 -7.10 -6.97
C GLU A 302 -12.23 -6.55 -7.55
N ASN A 303 -12.53 -5.30 -7.24
CA ASN A 303 -13.62 -4.59 -7.88
C ASN A 303 -13.17 -4.05 -9.24
N GLN A 304 -13.92 -4.32 -10.30
CA GLN A 304 -13.66 -3.72 -11.62
C GLN A 304 -14.43 -2.41 -11.76
N THR A 305 -13.71 -1.31 -11.90
CA THR A 305 -14.30 0.02 -12.10
C THR A 305 -13.99 0.54 -13.50
N MET A 306 -15.04 0.91 -14.24
CA MET A 306 -14.91 1.53 -15.55
C MET A 306 -14.75 3.06 -15.43
N ILE A 307 -13.72 3.61 -16.06
CA ILE A 307 -13.51 5.06 -16.18
C ILE A 307 -13.62 5.44 -17.65
N ALA A 308 -14.55 6.33 -18.00
CA ALA A 308 -14.59 6.92 -19.32
C ALA A 308 -13.39 7.87 -19.52
N VAL A 309 -12.56 7.61 -20.53
CA VAL A 309 -11.39 8.42 -20.93
C VAL A 309 -11.56 8.87 -22.39
N GLY A 310 -12.28 9.96 -22.62
CA GLY A 310 -12.63 10.38 -23.97
C GLY A 310 -13.75 9.50 -24.52
N GLU A 311 -13.53 8.87 -25.68
CA GLU A 311 -14.46 7.88 -26.26
C GLU A 311 -14.22 6.47 -25.72
N ASP A 312 -13.05 6.22 -25.13
CA ASP A 312 -12.67 4.93 -24.58
C ASP A 312 -13.18 4.75 -23.14
N THR A 313 -13.37 3.49 -22.73
CA THR A 313 -13.56 3.11 -21.33
C THR A 313 -12.34 2.31 -20.87
N LEU A 314 -11.76 2.71 -19.75
CA LEU A 314 -10.67 2.00 -19.12
C LEU A 314 -11.20 1.25 -17.90
N GLU A 315 -11.00 -0.07 -17.89
CA GLU A 315 -11.22 -0.91 -16.72
C GLU A 315 -10.03 -0.77 -15.77
N ILE A 316 -10.31 -0.48 -14.49
CA ILE A 316 -9.32 -0.44 -13.43
C ILE A 316 -9.79 -1.33 -12.30
N ALA A 317 -8.98 -2.33 -11.98
CA ALA A 317 -9.20 -3.16 -10.81
C ALA A 317 -8.79 -2.40 -9.53
N VAL A 318 -9.69 -2.35 -8.55
CA VAL A 318 -9.56 -1.63 -7.29
C VAL A 318 -9.85 -2.58 -6.14
N GLU A 319 -9.04 -2.49 -5.08
CA GLU A 319 -9.22 -3.33 -3.89
C GLU A 319 -10.60 -3.10 -3.23
N PRO A 320 -11.24 -4.14 -2.65
CA PRO A 320 -12.43 -3.96 -1.83
C PRO A 320 -12.23 -2.88 -0.74
N CYS A 321 -13.28 -2.10 -0.47
CA CYS A 321 -13.30 -0.98 0.49
C CYS A 321 -12.41 0.22 0.12
N SER A 322 -11.75 0.22 -1.04
CA SER A 322 -10.89 1.34 -1.47
C SER A 322 -11.64 2.49 -2.14
N MET A 323 -12.82 2.21 -2.69
CA MET A 323 -13.61 3.18 -3.44
C MET A 323 -14.27 4.20 -2.52
N ALA A 324 -14.44 5.41 -3.04
CA ALA A 324 -15.30 6.40 -2.38
C ALA A 324 -16.78 6.01 -2.55
N GLY A 325 -17.53 5.96 -1.45
CA GLY A 325 -18.99 5.81 -1.53
C GLY A 325 -19.62 7.02 -2.23
N ALA A 326 -20.66 6.82 -3.05
CA ALA A 326 -21.55 7.84 -3.66
C ALA A 326 -20.96 9.26 -3.95
N GLY A 327 -19.73 9.34 -4.46
CA GLY A 327 -19.06 10.62 -4.78
C GLY A 327 -18.34 11.35 -3.63
N GLY A 328 -18.20 10.72 -2.47
CA GLY A 328 -17.50 11.22 -1.29
C GLY A 328 -15.98 10.98 -1.29
N ALA A 329 -15.38 10.99 -0.09
CA ALA A 329 -14.02 10.54 0.11
C ALA A 329 -13.96 9.00 0.21
N ALA A 330 -12.81 8.40 -0.09
CA ALA A 330 -12.50 7.05 0.37
C ALA A 330 -12.38 7.05 1.90
N ASP A 331 -13.05 6.10 2.54
CA ASP A 331 -13.14 5.99 4.00
C ASP A 331 -11.87 5.37 4.60
N PHE A 332 -11.35 4.35 3.93
CA PHE A 332 -10.31 3.47 4.45
C PHE A 332 -9.01 3.55 3.65
N GLY A 333 -7.89 3.44 4.38
CA GLY A 333 -6.62 3.00 3.81
C GLY A 333 -6.60 1.50 3.66
N VAL A 334 -6.54 1.00 2.43
CA VAL A 334 -6.58 -0.45 2.16
C VAL A 334 -5.20 -0.95 1.80
N GLY A 335 -4.83 -2.11 2.35
CA GLY A 335 -3.65 -2.87 1.97
C GLY A 335 -3.96 -4.36 1.99
N ARG A 336 -3.31 -5.11 1.10
CA ARG A 336 -3.51 -6.56 0.94
C ARG A 336 -2.24 -7.34 1.28
N ILE A 337 -2.35 -8.40 2.05
CA ILE A 337 -1.32 -9.43 2.22
C ILE A 337 -1.66 -10.55 1.22
N PRO A 338 -1.03 -10.60 0.04
CA PRO A 338 -1.57 -11.24 -1.17
C PRO A 338 -1.20 -12.73 -1.28
N TYR A 339 -1.22 -13.45 -0.16
CA TYR A 339 -0.79 -14.85 -0.14
C TYR A 339 -1.94 -15.76 0.27
N ALA A 340 -2.09 -16.89 -0.43
CA ALA A 340 -2.92 -18.01 0.01
C ALA A 340 -2.24 -18.79 1.15
N ASP A 341 -0.92 -18.92 1.13
CA ASP A 341 -0.14 -19.68 2.12
C ASP A 341 0.09 -18.88 3.40
N ALA A 342 -0.19 -19.48 4.56
CA ALA A 342 0.05 -18.87 5.85
C ALA A 342 1.55 -18.64 6.12
N GLY A 343 2.45 -19.45 5.57
CA GLY A 343 3.89 -19.25 5.66
C GLY A 343 4.33 -17.91 5.07
N GLN A 344 4.02 -17.68 3.80
CA GLN A 344 4.32 -16.42 3.12
C GLN A 344 3.61 -15.22 3.78
N ALA A 345 2.32 -15.37 4.09
CA ALA A 345 1.56 -14.31 4.78
C ALA A 345 2.18 -13.94 6.13
N SER A 346 2.57 -14.95 6.93
CA SER A 346 3.15 -14.74 8.25
C SER A 346 4.51 -14.05 8.19
N LEU A 347 5.33 -14.33 7.18
CA LEU A 347 6.60 -13.66 6.96
C LEU A 347 6.41 -12.19 6.61
N LEU A 348 5.48 -11.86 5.70
CA LEU A 348 5.19 -10.47 5.35
C LEU A 348 4.72 -9.66 6.56
N ILE A 349 3.84 -10.25 7.38
CA ILE A 349 3.42 -9.65 8.66
C ILE A 349 4.63 -9.48 9.59
N ALA A 350 5.47 -10.51 9.73
CA ALA A 350 6.62 -10.48 10.62
C ALA A 350 7.64 -9.40 10.22
N TRP A 351 7.93 -9.24 8.92
CA TRP A 351 8.83 -8.19 8.42
C TRP A 351 8.26 -6.79 8.68
N GLY A 352 6.96 -6.57 8.47
CA GLY A 352 6.31 -5.30 8.80
C GLY A 352 6.41 -4.95 10.30
N LEU A 353 6.13 -5.92 11.17
CA LEU A 353 6.24 -5.71 12.62
C LEU A 353 7.71 -5.51 13.07
N LEU A 354 8.65 -6.26 12.50
CA LEU A 354 10.08 -6.10 12.76
C LEU A 354 10.57 -4.72 12.32
N ARG A 355 10.12 -4.26 11.15
CA ARG A 355 10.42 -2.94 10.60
C ARG A 355 9.97 -1.82 11.55
N GLU A 356 8.76 -1.86 12.08
CA GLU A 356 8.28 -0.85 13.03
C GLU A 356 9.10 -0.82 14.33
N GLN A 357 9.56 -1.98 14.78
CA GLN A 357 10.37 -2.06 16.00
C GLN A 357 11.77 -1.53 15.77
N THR A 358 12.38 -1.88 14.64
CA THR A 358 13.74 -1.45 14.28
C THR A 358 13.78 0.04 13.92
N SER A 359 12.75 0.58 13.26
CA SER A 359 12.67 2.00 12.89
C SER A 359 12.72 2.93 14.09
N SER A 360 12.29 2.48 15.27
CA SER A 360 12.40 3.26 16.52
C SER A 360 13.85 3.49 16.98
N THR A 361 14.82 2.72 16.45
CA THR A 361 16.20 2.67 16.95
C THR A 361 17.21 3.35 16.03
N HIS A 362 16.86 3.67 14.79
CA HIS A 362 17.75 4.36 13.84
C HIS A 362 17.01 5.47 13.09
N ALA A 363 17.75 6.47 12.63
CA ALA A 363 17.21 7.51 11.76
C ALA A 363 16.93 6.89 10.39
N GLY A 364 15.68 6.52 10.14
CA GLY A 364 15.33 5.76 8.96
C GLY A 364 15.70 6.43 7.64
N GLY A 365 16.18 5.65 6.66
CA GLY A 365 16.72 6.17 5.39
C GLY A 365 15.75 6.08 4.22
N LEU A 366 15.76 7.08 3.35
CA LEU A 366 15.08 7.07 2.05
C LEU A 366 16.10 6.86 0.92
N LEU A 367 15.83 5.92 0.03
CA LEU A 367 16.39 5.88 -1.31
C LEU A 367 15.35 6.36 -2.31
N MET A 368 15.65 7.40 -3.08
CA MET A 368 14.80 7.89 -4.16
C MET A 368 15.53 7.77 -5.50
N ILE A 369 14.96 7.02 -6.44
CA ILE A 369 15.44 6.93 -7.82
C ILE A 369 14.33 7.47 -8.72
N ALA A 370 14.62 8.50 -9.52
CA ALA A 370 13.65 9.03 -10.47
C ALA A 370 14.26 9.42 -11.80
N ASN A 371 13.56 9.10 -12.89
CA ASN A 371 14.02 9.31 -14.27
C ASN A 371 15.44 8.74 -14.50
N PRO A 372 15.65 7.43 -14.25
CA PRO A 372 16.98 6.81 -14.28
C PRO A 372 17.61 6.80 -15.68
N ASN A 373 16.83 6.97 -16.76
CA ASN A 373 17.32 7.02 -18.13
C ASN A 373 16.93 8.35 -18.79
N ALA A 374 17.92 9.20 -19.07
CA ALA A 374 17.70 10.49 -19.71
C ALA A 374 17.75 10.44 -21.24
N ASP A 375 18.18 9.33 -21.84
CA ASP A 375 18.41 9.24 -23.29
C ASP A 375 17.15 8.77 -24.04
N TYR A 376 16.36 7.87 -23.45
CA TYR A 376 15.12 7.36 -24.03
C TYR A 376 13.92 7.70 -23.15
N GLY A 377 12.94 8.42 -23.70
CA GLY A 377 11.68 8.70 -23.01
C GLY A 377 11.84 9.51 -21.72
N ALA A 378 12.81 10.43 -21.63
CA ALA A 378 13.09 11.21 -20.42
C ALA A 378 11.83 11.83 -19.80
N LEU A 379 11.73 11.77 -18.48
CA LEU A 379 10.57 12.19 -17.70
C LEU A 379 10.86 13.43 -16.82
N PRO A 380 11.25 14.59 -17.40
CA PRO A 380 11.74 15.74 -16.62
C PRO A 380 10.68 16.34 -15.68
N LEU A 381 9.39 16.23 -16.02
CA LEU A 381 8.31 16.67 -15.12
C LEU A 381 8.20 15.76 -13.90
N ALA A 382 8.24 14.43 -14.09
CA ALA A 382 8.25 13.45 -13.00
C ALA A 382 9.48 13.65 -12.10
N GLU A 383 10.66 13.83 -12.71
CA GLU A 383 11.90 14.14 -12.00
C GLU A 383 11.81 15.43 -11.19
N THR A 384 11.19 16.48 -11.74
CA THR A 384 10.97 17.75 -11.03
C THR A 384 10.10 17.55 -9.79
N VAL A 385 9.04 16.74 -9.89
CA VAL A 385 8.18 16.39 -8.75
C VAL A 385 8.96 15.56 -7.73
N ALA A 386 9.71 14.53 -8.16
CA ALA A 386 10.50 13.68 -7.29
C ALA A 386 11.58 14.48 -6.52
N ARG A 387 12.34 15.34 -7.21
CA ARG A 387 13.28 16.28 -6.59
C ARG A 387 12.59 17.21 -5.59
N PHE A 388 11.35 17.61 -5.84
CA PHE A 388 10.58 18.41 -4.89
C PHE A 388 10.15 17.59 -3.66
N THR A 389 9.74 16.34 -3.86
CA THR A 389 9.45 15.37 -2.78
C THR A 389 10.68 15.13 -1.90
N GLU A 390 11.88 14.95 -2.48
CA GLU A 390 13.14 14.84 -1.71
C GLU A 390 13.36 16.05 -0.78
N ARG A 391 12.97 17.26 -1.20
CA ARG A 391 13.08 18.45 -0.33
C ARG A 391 12.17 18.38 0.89
N GLU A 392 11.02 17.70 0.81
CA GLU A 392 10.12 17.49 1.95
C GLU A 392 10.78 16.54 2.97
N TYR A 393 11.39 15.44 2.52
CA TYR A 393 12.15 14.53 3.39
C TYR A 393 13.34 15.24 4.07
N THR A 394 14.10 16.01 3.29
CA THR A 394 15.19 16.85 3.83
C THR A 394 14.68 17.92 4.81
N ASN A 395 13.46 18.42 4.64
CA ASN A 395 12.84 19.40 5.56
C ASN A 395 12.60 18.79 6.96
N LEU A 396 12.29 17.49 7.05
CA LEU A 396 12.19 16.73 8.30
C LEU A 396 13.48 16.00 8.69
N LYS A 397 14.60 16.29 7.99
CA LYS A 397 15.91 15.67 8.21
C LYS A 397 15.92 14.15 8.12
N VAL A 398 15.03 13.57 7.32
CA VAL A 398 15.12 12.15 6.97
C VAL A 398 16.36 11.96 6.10
N PRO A 399 17.32 11.10 6.48
CA PRO A 399 18.45 10.75 5.63
C PRO A 399 17.97 10.30 4.26
N THR A 400 18.36 11.03 3.21
CA THR A 400 17.91 10.76 1.84
C THR A 400 19.10 10.56 0.92
N ILE A 401 19.13 9.44 0.22
CA ILE A 401 19.99 9.19 -0.94
C ILE A 401 19.11 9.31 -2.18
N ALA A 402 19.49 10.15 -3.13
CA ALA A 402 18.67 10.41 -4.31
C ALA A 402 19.48 10.36 -5.60
N HIS A 403 18.95 9.63 -6.58
CA HIS A 403 19.49 9.47 -7.93
C HIS A 403 18.47 10.02 -8.94
N PHE A 404 18.87 11.03 -9.72
CA PHE A 404 18.01 11.73 -10.66
C PHE A 404 18.65 11.85 -12.04
N GLY A 405 17.90 11.55 -13.10
CA GLY A 405 18.34 11.75 -14.49
C GLY A 405 19.53 10.87 -14.91
N THR A 406 19.95 9.95 -14.06
CA THR A 406 21.14 9.12 -14.24
C THR A 406 20.88 7.74 -13.67
N ARG A 407 21.28 6.72 -14.42
CA ARG A 407 21.11 5.33 -14.01
C ARG A 407 22.14 5.10 -12.91
N PRO A 408 21.71 4.81 -11.67
CA PRO A 408 22.69 4.52 -10.62
C PRO A 408 23.45 3.26 -11.02
N ASP A 409 24.75 3.24 -10.70
CA ASP A 409 25.52 2.00 -10.79
C ASP A 409 24.84 0.91 -9.96
N MET A 410 24.64 -0.27 -10.54
CA MET A 410 23.86 -1.34 -9.91
C MET A 410 24.41 -1.76 -8.54
N GLN A 411 25.73 -1.78 -8.39
CA GLN A 411 26.34 -2.12 -7.11
C GLN A 411 26.04 -1.03 -6.06
N GLN A 412 26.16 0.24 -6.43
CA GLN A 412 25.82 1.35 -5.53
C GLN A 412 24.32 1.39 -5.22
N ALA A 413 23.45 1.21 -6.20
CA ALA A 413 22.00 1.17 -6.00
C ALA A 413 21.59 0.07 -5.03
N ASN A 414 22.20 -1.12 -5.16
CA ASN A 414 21.96 -2.25 -4.25
C ASN A 414 22.43 -1.95 -2.82
N LEU A 415 23.59 -1.31 -2.66
CA LEU A 415 24.09 -0.89 -1.35
C LEU A 415 23.18 0.16 -0.70
N ASP A 416 22.74 1.14 -1.48
CA ASP A 416 21.84 2.19 -1.02
C ASP A 416 20.47 1.60 -0.65
N ALA A 417 19.95 0.65 -1.44
CA ALA A 417 18.69 -0.03 -1.21
C ALA A 417 18.73 -0.91 0.05
N ALA A 418 19.82 -1.65 0.25
CA ALA A 418 20.01 -2.46 1.45
C ALA A 418 20.02 -1.60 2.74
N ALA A 419 20.49 -0.34 2.65
CA ALA A 419 20.54 0.62 3.75
C ALA A 419 19.26 1.45 3.92
N ALA A 420 18.31 1.36 2.98
CA ALA A 420 17.10 2.15 2.98
C ALA A 420 15.95 1.45 3.73
N ASP A 421 15.08 2.28 4.29
CA ASP A 421 13.83 1.87 4.92
C ASP A 421 12.61 2.07 4.03
N LEU A 422 12.74 3.04 3.14
CA LEU A 422 11.78 3.39 2.12
C LEU A 422 12.56 3.54 0.82
N ILE A 423 12.13 2.82 -0.19
CA ILE A 423 12.64 2.93 -1.55
C ILE A 423 11.52 3.51 -2.40
N ILE A 424 11.76 4.65 -3.04
CA ILE A 424 10.84 5.24 -4.01
C ILE A 424 11.50 5.18 -5.38
N TYR A 425 10.90 4.42 -6.28
CA TYR A 425 11.32 4.27 -7.67
C TYR A 425 10.29 4.91 -8.61
N GLN A 426 10.73 5.85 -9.46
CA GLN A 426 9.86 6.56 -10.40
C GLN A 426 10.48 6.57 -11.80
N GLY A 427 9.96 5.77 -12.73
CA GLY A 427 10.56 5.64 -14.06
C GLY A 427 9.73 4.81 -15.02
N HIS A 428 10.33 4.42 -16.14
CA HIS A 428 9.74 3.40 -17.01
C HIS A 428 9.92 2.01 -16.40
N ILE A 429 8.99 1.11 -16.71
CA ILE A 429 9.03 -0.29 -16.26
C ILE A 429 10.31 -1.00 -16.69
N THR A 430 10.76 -0.75 -17.93
CA THR A 430 12.00 -1.27 -18.52
C THR A 430 13.25 -0.76 -17.80
N ASP A 431 13.12 0.30 -17.01
CA ASP A 431 14.22 0.84 -16.24
C ASP A 431 14.33 0.23 -14.83
N HIS A 432 13.42 -0.64 -14.37
CA HIS A 432 13.39 -1.20 -13.00
C HIS A 432 14.53 -2.18 -12.68
N GLN A 433 15.78 -1.75 -12.82
CA GLN A 433 16.94 -2.61 -12.68
C GLN A 433 17.16 -3.13 -11.26
N LEU A 434 16.75 -2.36 -10.23
CA LEU A 434 16.93 -2.72 -8.83
C LEU A 434 16.28 -4.08 -8.48
N PHE A 435 15.24 -4.45 -9.22
CA PHE A 435 14.49 -5.70 -9.02
C PHE A 435 14.54 -6.61 -10.26
N GLY A 436 15.61 -6.54 -11.06
CA GLY A 436 15.96 -7.59 -12.02
C GLY A 436 15.11 -7.69 -13.30
N SER A 437 14.28 -6.70 -13.64
CA SER A 437 13.36 -6.80 -14.79
C SER A 437 14.04 -6.82 -16.17
N GLY A 438 15.35 -6.56 -16.26
CA GLY A 438 16.05 -6.32 -17.52
C GLY A 438 16.20 -7.51 -18.47
N GLN A 439 15.84 -8.74 -18.09
CA GLN A 439 15.93 -9.93 -18.95
C GLN A 439 14.59 -10.40 -19.54
N TYR A 440 13.46 -9.85 -19.10
CA TYR A 440 12.13 -10.39 -19.45
C TYR A 440 11.40 -9.59 -20.54
N TRP A 441 11.90 -8.41 -20.90
CA TRP A 441 11.33 -7.56 -21.93
C TRP A 441 12.28 -7.52 -23.13
N ASP A 442 12.38 -8.62 -23.88
CA ASP A 442 12.90 -8.53 -25.25
C ASP A 442 11.85 -7.76 -26.08
N ASP A 443 12.24 -6.62 -26.64
CA ASP A 443 11.44 -5.63 -27.38
C ASP A 443 10.65 -6.18 -28.59
N GLU A 444 10.64 -7.50 -28.85
CA GLU A 444 9.98 -8.10 -30.01
C GLU A 444 8.47 -8.32 -29.85
N SER A 445 7.91 -8.33 -28.63
CA SER A 445 6.47 -8.53 -28.43
C SER A 445 5.68 -7.20 -28.40
N GLY A 446 5.63 -6.52 -29.55
CA GLY A 446 4.41 -5.83 -29.98
C GLY A 446 3.84 -4.70 -29.11
N TYR A 447 4.63 -3.96 -28.33
CA TYR A 447 4.25 -2.59 -27.94
C TYR A 447 4.31 -1.70 -29.20
N MET A 448 3.39 -1.93 -30.14
CA MET A 448 3.04 -0.92 -31.13
C MET A 448 2.45 0.22 -30.32
N GLU A 449 3.24 1.28 -30.12
CA GLU A 449 2.71 2.59 -29.79
C GLU A 449 1.59 2.86 -30.79
N GLN A 450 0.34 2.66 -30.38
CA GLN A 450 -0.70 3.53 -30.85
C GLN A 450 -0.20 4.91 -30.45
N GLU A 451 0.33 5.66 -31.42
CA GLU A 451 0.58 7.09 -31.30
C GLU A 451 -0.74 7.69 -30.80
N TYR A 452 -0.85 7.81 -29.48
CA TYR A 452 -1.84 8.66 -28.87
C TYR A 452 -1.44 10.05 -29.34
N ASP A 453 -2.12 10.51 -30.38
CA ASP A 453 -1.94 11.83 -30.93
C ASP A 453 -2.22 12.82 -29.80
N GLU A 454 -1.16 13.33 -29.16
CA GLU A 454 -1.23 14.31 -28.08
C GLU A 454 -1.72 15.69 -28.60
N SER A 455 -2.14 15.78 -29.86
CA SER A 455 -2.53 16.97 -30.63
C SER A 455 -3.86 17.61 -30.25
N GLY A 456 -4.50 17.22 -29.15
CA GLY A 456 -5.63 17.97 -28.57
C GLY A 456 -5.29 19.41 -28.08
N GLU A 457 -4.10 19.93 -28.39
CA GLU A 457 -3.73 21.35 -28.28
C GLU A 457 -4.13 22.10 -29.58
N ASP A 458 -5.24 22.85 -29.50
CA ASP A 458 -5.71 23.94 -30.36
C ASP A 458 -5.07 23.99 -31.77
N ASP A 459 -5.75 23.39 -32.76
CA ASP A 459 -5.37 23.36 -34.19
C ASP A 459 -4.92 24.74 -34.74
N ARG A 460 -5.33 25.84 -34.12
CA ARG A 460 -4.88 27.19 -34.44
C ARG A 460 -3.40 27.44 -34.20
N ASP A 461 -2.83 26.95 -33.11
CA ASP A 461 -1.41 27.20 -32.80
C ASP A 461 -0.50 26.34 -33.69
N GLN A 462 -0.96 25.16 -34.09
CA GLN A 462 -0.28 24.33 -35.09
C GLN A 462 -0.41 24.91 -36.50
N GLU A 463 -1.57 25.43 -36.88
CA GLU A 463 -1.80 26.09 -38.17
C GLU A 463 -1.02 27.42 -38.27
N GLU A 464 -0.94 28.22 -37.20
CA GLU A 464 -0.09 29.42 -37.15
C GLU A 464 1.40 29.05 -37.22
N ALA A 465 1.84 27.98 -36.54
CA ALA A 465 3.21 27.48 -36.65
C ALA A 465 3.51 26.87 -38.03
N ARG A 466 2.51 26.26 -38.68
CA ARG A 466 2.60 25.73 -40.05
C ARG A 466 2.68 26.87 -41.06
N GLN A 467 1.85 27.90 -40.94
CA GLN A 467 1.89 29.11 -41.76
C GLN A 467 3.21 29.87 -41.58
N ALA A 468 3.72 30.00 -40.35
CA ALA A 468 5.03 30.61 -40.10
C ALA A 468 6.20 29.78 -40.69
N ARG A 469 6.08 28.44 -40.72
CA ARG A 469 7.05 27.55 -41.39
C ARG A 469 6.95 27.64 -42.91
N GLU A 470 5.76 27.74 -43.47
CA GLU A 470 5.53 27.93 -44.91
C GLU A 470 6.08 29.29 -45.38
N GLU A 471 5.91 30.37 -44.60
CA GLU A 471 6.54 31.67 -44.88
C GLU A 471 8.08 31.64 -44.77
N THR A 472 8.64 30.76 -43.95
CA THR A 472 10.09 30.58 -43.83
C THR A 472 10.66 29.75 -44.99
N TYR A 473 9.86 28.83 -45.56
CA TYR A 473 10.25 28.02 -46.71
C TYR A 473 10.27 28.80 -48.03
N ASP A 474 9.50 29.88 -48.14
CA ASP A 474 9.46 30.75 -49.32
C ASP A 474 10.41 31.96 -49.26
N SER A 475 11.30 31.98 -48.26
CA SER A 475 12.37 32.96 -48.15
C SER A 475 13.38 32.82 -49.31
N PRO A 476 13.85 33.92 -49.92
CA PRO A 476 14.92 33.91 -50.93
C PRO A 476 16.20 33.18 -50.48
N VAL A 477 16.43 33.10 -49.17
CA VAL A 477 17.56 32.37 -48.57
C VAL A 477 17.37 30.86 -48.68
N THR A 478 16.16 30.36 -48.43
CA THR A 478 15.81 28.94 -48.50
C THR A 478 15.80 28.45 -49.95
N GLN A 479 15.33 29.29 -50.89
CA GLN A 479 15.40 29.00 -52.33
C GLN A 479 16.85 28.95 -52.85
N THR A 480 17.74 29.80 -52.33
CA THR A 480 19.17 29.78 -52.68
C THR A 480 19.87 28.54 -52.12
N PHE A 481 19.52 28.13 -50.90
CA PHE A 481 20.07 26.94 -50.24
C PHE A 481 19.64 25.64 -50.93
N ASN A 482 18.36 25.52 -51.30
CA ASN A 482 17.85 24.35 -52.02
C ASN A 482 18.40 24.25 -53.45
N ARG A 483 18.69 25.39 -54.12
CA ARG A 483 19.38 25.38 -55.42
C ARG A 483 20.80 24.82 -55.31
N VAL A 484 21.53 25.19 -54.26
CA VAL A 484 22.88 24.66 -54.01
C VAL A 484 22.81 23.17 -53.72
N LEU A 485 21.84 22.69 -52.93
CA LEU A 485 21.68 21.26 -52.63
C LEU A 485 21.26 20.42 -53.85
N GLY A 486 20.46 20.98 -54.76
CA GLY A 486 20.11 20.32 -56.03
C GLY A 486 21.29 20.14 -56.99
N GLU A 487 22.29 21.03 -56.96
CA GLU A 487 23.50 20.93 -57.79
C GLU A 487 24.49 19.86 -57.29
N ILE A 488 24.37 19.41 -56.04
CA ILE A 488 25.25 18.39 -55.41
C ILE A 488 24.69 16.97 -55.42
N GLY A 489 23.54 16.74 -56.08
CA GLY A 489 23.08 15.40 -56.44
C GLY A 489 22.68 14.51 -55.25
N LEU A 490 22.12 15.09 -54.19
CA LEU A 490 21.59 14.35 -53.06
C LEU A 490 20.07 14.50 -53.04
N PHE A 491 19.36 13.61 -53.74
CA PHE A 491 18.13 12.93 -53.31
C PHE A 491 17.59 12.06 -54.46
N GLU A 492 17.55 10.74 -54.24
CA GLU A 492 16.80 9.78 -55.07
C GLU A 492 15.36 9.62 -54.56
N ASN A 493 14.50 9.26 -55.50
CA ASN A 493 13.04 9.35 -55.49
C ASN A 493 12.32 8.29 -54.63
N THR A 494 11.21 8.69 -54.00
CA THR A 494 10.04 7.80 -53.84
C THR A 494 8.73 8.59 -53.95
N THR A 495 7.97 8.34 -55.02
CA THR A 495 6.61 8.84 -55.27
C THR A 495 5.55 7.97 -54.59
N TRP A 496 4.57 8.58 -53.93
CA TRP A 496 3.29 7.94 -53.57
C TRP A 496 2.15 8.52 -54.43
N GLN A 497 1.30 7.63 -54.96
CA GLN A 497 0.08 7.95 -55.70
C GLN A 497 -1.10 8.11 -54.71
N VAL A 498 -1.91 9.15 -54.94
CA VAL A 498 -3.20 9.41 -54.28
C VAL A 498 -4.33 9.23 -55.29
N MET A 499 -5.38 8.51 -54.88
CA MET A 499 -6.77 8.55 -55.38
C MET A 499 -7.64 8.13 -54.18
N GLY A 500 -8.82 8.64 -53.84
CA GLY A 500 -9.81 9.53 -54.44
C GLY A 500 -11.15 9.26 -53.71
N SER A 501 -11.92 10.32 -53.43
CA SER A 501 -13.22 10.50 -52.71
C SER A 501 -14.39 9.56 -53.15
N PRO A 502 -15.67 9.61 -52.63
CA PRO A 502 -16.34 10.75 -51.94
C PRO A 502 -17.44 10.50 -50.86
N GLU A 503 -17.70 11.62 -50.18
CA GLU A 503 -18.91 12.18 -49.51
C GLU A 503 -20.24 11.39 -49.45
N VAL A 504 -20.86 11.39 -48.26
CA VAL A 504 -22.32 11.51 -48.07
C VAL A 504 -22.61 12.39 -46.85
N ASN A 505 -23.67 13.20 -46.95
CA ASN A 505 -24.00 14.36 -46.13
C ASN A 505 -25.46 14.25 -45.66
N VAL A 506 -25.79 14.32 -44.35
CA VAL A 506 -27.16 14.63 -43.87
C VAL A 506 -27.13 15.33 -42.49
N ASN A 507 -27.99 16.35 -42.35
CA ASN A 507 -28.10 17.34 -41.27
C ASN A 507 -29.17 17.03 -40.18
N LEU A 508 -28.85 17.45 -38.94
CA LEU A 508 -29.63 18.16 -37.89
C LEU A 508 -30.88 17.54 -37.18
N LEU A 509 -30.69 17.24 -35.86
CA LEU A 509 -31.39 17.67 -34.60
C LEU A 509 -32.96 17.68 -34.47
N PRO A 510 -33.58 17.79 -33.25
CA PRO A 510 -33.15 17.54 -31.84
C PRO A 510 -34.21 16.84 -30.91
N SER A 511 -33.75 16.24 -29.78
CA SER A 511 -34.38 16.09 -28.41
C SER A 511 -35.86 15.62 -28.23
N PRO A 512 -36.42 15.32 -27.02
CA PRO A 512 -35.91 15.29 -25.63
C PRO A 512 -36.37 14.07 -24.74
N LEU A 513 -35.85 14.04 -23.49
CA LEU A 513 -36.53 13.75 -22.19
C LEU A 513 -37.19 12.39 -21.83
N LEU A 514 -36.84 11.99 -20.59
CA LEU A 514 -37.65 11.42 -19.49
C LEU A 514 -37.82 9.89 -19.32
N GLU A 515 -37.35 9.43 -18.15
CA GLU A 515 -38.05 8.60 -17.15
C GLU A 515 -39.03 7.51 -17.62
N SER A 516 -38.82 6.26 -17.20
CA SER A 516 -39.71 5.60 -16.21
C SER A 516 -39.38 4.13 -15.94
N GLN A 517 -39.72 3.74 -14.72
CA GLN A 517 -39.73 2.40 -14.15
C GLN A 517 -40.91 1.54 -14.66
N GLN A 518 -40.69 0.22 -14.60
CA GLN A 518 -41.62 -0.86 -14.21
C GLN A 518 -42.71 -1.40 -15.19
N LEU A 519 -42.54 -2.71 -15.47
CA LEU A 519 -43.51 -3.83 -15.41
C LEU A 519 -44.66 -3.89 -16.44
N GLN A 520 -44.59 -4.82 -17.40
CA GLN A 520 -45.38 -6.07 -17.45
C GLN A 520 -45.30 -6.79 -18.82
N ASP A 521 -45.10 -8.11 -18.72
CA ASP A 521 -45.47 -9.25 -19.59
C ASP A 521 -45.93 -9.00 -21.03
N ASN A 522 -45.22 -9.61 -21.98
CA ASN A 522 -45.76 -10.47 -23.06
C ASN A 522 -44.60 -11.07 -23.89
N GLU A 523 -44.39 -12.38 -23.78
CA GLU A 523 -43.85 -13.23 -24.86
C GLU A 523 -45.02 -13.59 -25.82
N PRO A 524 -44.83 -13.95 -27.12
CA PRO A 524 -43.73 -14.81 -27.59
C PRO A 524 -43.20 -14.60 -29.04
N GLU A 525 -42.20 -15.44 -29.37
CA GLU A 525 -41.86 -16.03 -30.68
C GLU A 525 -40.97 -15.28 -31.71
N SER A 526 -39.69 -15.66 -31.68
CA SER A 526 -38.85 -16.22 -32.77
C SER A 526 -38.67 -15.46 -34.10
N SER A 527 -37.42 -15.19 -34.47
CA SER A 527 -36.76 -15.87 -35.61
C SER A 527 -35.26 -15.54 -35.67
N ASP A 528 -34.50 -16.55 -36.08
CA ASP A 528 -33.04 -16.68 -36.12
C ASP A 528 -32.34 -15.68 -37.06
N SER A 529 -31.11 -15.26 -36.73
CA SER A 529 -29.85 -15.76 -37.35
C SER A 529 -28.65 -14.80 -37.19
N ASP A 530 -27.68 -15.27 -36.39
CA ASP A 530 -26.22 -15.31 -36.58
C ASP A 530 -25.47 -14.14 -37.27
N GLU A 531 -24.64 -13.42 -36.51
CA GLU A 531 -23.18 -13.67 -36.41
C GLU A 531 -22.57 -12.82 -35.26
N PRO A 532 -21.76 -13.40 -34.35
CA PRO A 532 -21.09 -12.65 -33.29
C PRO A 532 -19.76 -12.06 -33.78
N MET A 533 -19.53 -10.77 -33.53
CA MET A 533 -18.16 -10.25 -33.50
C MET A 533 -17.45 -10.87 -32.29
N SER A 534 -16.28 -11.45 -32.53
CA SER A 534 -15.42 -12.03 -31.51
C SER A 534 -14.95 -10.95 -30.55
N ASP A 535 -15.47 -10.98 -29.32
CA ASP A 535 -14.86 -10.33 -28.17
C ASP A 535 -13.50 -11.01 -27.90
N GLU A 536 -12.44 -10.51 -28.53
CA GLU A 536 -11.08 -10.69 -28.01
C GLU A 536 -10.91 -9.80 -26.78
N ASN A 537 -11.57 -10.20 -25.69
CA ASN A 537 -11.19 -9.78 -24.35
C ASN A 537 -9.81 -10.39 -24.07
N TRP A 538 -8.80 -9.54 -24.03
CA TRP A 538 -7.44 -9.86 -23.61
C TRP A 538 -7.42 -10.22 -22.12
N HIS A 539 -7.92 -11.40 -21.77
CA HIS A 539 -7.70 -12.00 -20.46
C HIS A 539 -6.32 -12.67 -20.46
N PHE A 540 -5.32 -11.97 -19.91
CA PHE A 540 -4.08 -12.61 -19.50
C PHE A 540 -4.40 -13.55 -18.32
N SER A 541 -4.59 -14.85 -18.58
CA SER A 541 -4.67 -15.85 -17.52
C SER A 541 -3.28 -16.04 -16.92
N TYR A 542 -3.07 -15.52 -15.72
CA TYR A 542 -1.87 -15.75 -14.92
C TYR A 542 -1.89 -17.19 -14.39
N ASP A 543 -0.80 -17.94 -14.59
CA ASP A 543 -0.54 -19.21 -13.91
C ASP A 543 0.51 -18.98 -12.81
N PRO A 544 0.10 -18.82 -11.54
CA PRO A 544 1.01 -18.62 -10.41
C PRO A 544 2.00 -19.76 -10.20
N GLN A 545 1.76 -20.94 -10.78
CA GLN A 545 2.58 -22.13 -10.55
C GLN A 545 3.77 -22.24 -11.52
N ALA A 546 3.82 -21.42 -12.57
CA ALA A 546 4.81 -21.57 -13.64
C ALA A 546 6.20 -20.97 -13.32
N MET A 547 6.36 -20.20 -12.25
CA MET A 547 7.66 -19.63 -11.85
C MET A 547 8.24 -20.32 -10.62
N HIS A 548 9.41 -20.95 -10.79
CA HIS A 548 10.27 -21.31 -9.67
C HIS A 548 11.07 -20.07 -9.24
N PRO A 549 10.93 -19.57 -8.00
CA PRO A 549 11.61 -18.35 -7.50
C PRO A 549 13.16 -18.37 -7.56
N GLY A 550 13.77 -19.50 -7.91
CA GLY A 550 15.21 -19.73 -7.82
C GLY A 550 16.07 -19.00 -8.87
N ASP A 551 15.55 -18.74 -10.07
CA ASP A 551 16.39 -18.31 -11.20
C ASP A 551 16.54 -16.77 -11.32
N ALA A 552 15.50 -15.99 -10.97
CA ALA A 552 15.54 -14.52 -11.00
C ALA A 552 16.12 -13.88 -9.72
N ALA A 553 16.09 -14.61 -8.59
CA ALA A 553 16.46 -14.08 -7.27
C ALA A 553 17.98 -13.90 -7.06
N GLY A 554 18.83 -14.46 -7.93
CA GLY A 554 20.28 -14.51 -7.71
C GLY A 554 20.99 -13.14 -7.62
N ASN A 555 20.38 -12.07 -8.13
CA ASN A 555 20.99 -10.73 -8.20
C ASN A 555 20.20 -9.61 -7.50
N ALA A 556 19.00 -9.88 -6.97
CA ALA A 556 18.21 -8.86 -6.28
C ALA A 556 18.86 -8.49 -4.94
N PRO A 557 18.87 -7.20 -4.53
CA PRO A 557 19.42 -6.80 -3.25
C PRO A 557 18.56 -7.38 -2.13
N ILE A 558 19.18 -8.13 -1.21
CA ILE A 558 18.51 -8.47 0.06
C ILE A 558 18.27 -7.16 0.81
N LEU A 559 17.00 -6.83 1.04
CA LEU A 559 16.61 -5.60 1.72
C LEU A 559 16.78 -5.81 3.22
N THR A 560 17.99 -5.62 3.72
CA THR A 560 18.36 -5.96 5.11
C THR A 560 17.59 -5.19 6.19
N HIS A 561 16.96 -4.07 5.83
CA HIS A 561 16.08 -3.30 6.71
C HIS A 561 14.59 -3.51 6.47
N HIS A 562 14.22 -4.48 5.62
CA HIS A 562 12.85 -4.74 5.21
C HIS A 562 12.16 -3.48 4.71
N ALA A 563 12.73 -2.87 3.66
CA ALA A 563 12.23 -1.61 3.16
C ALA A 563 10.78 -1.73 2.69
N MET A 564 10.01 -0.66 2.85
CA MET A 564 8.82 -0.44 2.05
C MET A 564 9.25 0.03 0.66
N VAL A 565 8.72 -0.58 -0.40
CA VAL A 565 9.05 -0.21 -1.78
C VAL A 565 7.86 0.49 -2.42
N PHE A 566 8.08 1.64 -3.03
CA PHE A 566 7.09 2.35 -3.83
C PHE A 566 7.58 2.36 -5.27
N LEU A 567 6.92 1.58 -6.13
CA LEU A 567 7.16 1.51 -7.57
C LEU A 567 6.16 2.38 -8.31
N GLN A 568 6.65 3.34 -9.08
CA GLN A 568 5.83 4.15 -9.97
C GLN A 568 6.40 4.01 -11.37
N SER A 569 5.70 3.23 -12.19
CA SER A 569 5.92 3.12 -13.64
C SER A 569 4.58 2.94 -14.35
N CYS A 570 4.59 2.68 -15.65
CA CYS A 570 3.40 2.15 -16.31
C CYS A 570 3.20 0.70 -15.83
N SER A 571 2.09 0.41 -15.13
CA SER A 571 1.68 -0.96 -14.78
C SER A 571 2.58 -1.77 -13.81
N SER A 572 3.32 -1.12 -12.92
CA SER A 572 4.29 -1.76 -11.99
C SER A 572 3.79 -2.93 -11.12
N MET A 573 2.48 -3.09 -10.90
CA MET A 573 1.92 -4.11 -10.00
C MET A 573 1.58 -5.44 -10.68
N HIS A 574 1.57 -5.47 -12.01
CA HIS A 574 1.36 -6.70 -12.77
C HIS A 574 2.67 -7.46 -13.04
N ASP A 575 3.80 -6.91 -12.61
CA ASP A 575 5.12 -7.38 -13.00
C ASP A 575 5.81 -8.21 -11.91
N ASP A 576 6.72 -9.07 -12.36
CA ASP A 576 7.70 -9.81 -11.56
C ASP A 576 8.39 -8.94 -10.50
N ALA A 577 8.58 -7.64 -10.76
CA ALA A 577 9.21 -6.70 -9.83
C ALA A 577 8.54 -6.67 -8.45
N THR A 578 7.21 -6.84 -8.37
CA THR A 578 6.49 -6.88 -7.09
C THR A 578 6.80 -8.16 -6.32
N GLN A 579 6.80 -9.30 -7.02
CA GLN A 579 7.16 -10.59 -6.43
C GLN A 579 8.63 -10.63 -6.03
N ILE A 580 9.52 -10.05 -6.85
CA ILE A 580 10.95 -9.95 -6.58
C ILE A 580 11.20 -9.06 -5.37
N ALA A 581 10.51 -7.92 -5.24
CA ALA A 581 10.64 -7.07 -4.06
C ALA A 581 10.21 -7.81 -2.78
N LEU A 582 9.09 -8.54 -2.82
CA LEU A 582 8.65 -9.36 -1.68
C LEU A 582 9.61 -10.52 -1.38
N ALA A 583 10.14 -11.17 -2.42
CA ALA A 583 11.17 -12.21 -2.29
C ALA A 583 12.52 -11.66 -1.78
N SER A 584 12.75 -10.36 -1.94
CA SER A 584 13.91 -9.61 -1.42
C SER A 584 13.72 -9.14 0.03
N ASP A 585 12.74 -9.70 0.74
CA ASP A 585 12.35 -9.37 2.12
C ASP A 585 11.77 -7.96 2.31
N ALA A 586 11.18 -7.34 1.28
CA ALA A 586 10.41 -6.10 1.46
C ALA A 586 9.25 -6.33 2.44
N CYS A 587 8.97 -5.36 3.32
CA CYS A 587 7.83 -5.43 4.22
C CYS A 587 6.50 -5.00 3.57
N GLY A 588 6.57 -4.49 2.33
CA GLY A 588 5.43 -4.13 1.52
C GLY A 588 5.86 -3.44 0.23
N VAL A 589 4.95 -3.45 -0.74
CA VAL A 589 5.12 -2.81 -2.05
C VAL A 589 3.89 -1.97 -2.36
N ILE A 590 4.11 -0.73 -2.82
CA ILE A 590 3.08 0.12 -3.40
C ILE A 590 3.39 0.26 -4.89
N GLY A 591 2.38 0.14 -5.74
CA GLY A 591 2.56 0.43 -7.16
C GLY A 591 1.26 0.61 -7.92
N SER A 592 1.38 1.01 -9.19
CA SER A 592 0.26 1.23 -10.10
C SER A 592 -0.13 -0.02 -10.88
N VAL A 593 -1.43 -0.26 -11.07
CA VAL A 593 -1.98 -1.44 -11.76
C VAL A 593 -2.40 -1.17 -13.20
N THR A 594 -2.17 0.05 -13.67
CA THR A 594 -2.46 0.43 -15.06
C THR A 594 -1.43 1.46 -15.51
N SER A 595 -1.44 1.78 -16.80
CA SER A 595 -0.59 2.82 -17.36
C SER A 595 -1.04 4.20 -16.82
N ILE A 596 -0.09 4.91 -16.21
CA ILE A 596 -0.31 6.26 -15.70
C ILE A 596 0.75 7.20 -16.24
N HIS A 597 0.38 8.45 -16.46
CA HIS A 597 1.38 9.47 -16.81
C HIS A 597 2.33 9.67 -15.63
N SER A 598 3.62 9.56 -15.89
CA SER A 598 4.68 9.62 -14.87
C SER A 598 4.56 10.84 -13.96
N ALA A 599 4.31 12.03 -14.50
CA ALA A 599 4.14 13.25 -13.71
C ALA A 599 2.97 13.19 -12.71
N SER A 600 1.86 12.56 -13.10
CA SER A 600 0.71 12.36 -12.20
C SER A 600 1.00 11.26 -11.18
N GLY A 601 1.68 10.18 -11.59
CA GLY A 601 2.19 9.16 -10.68
C GLY A 601 3.11 9.74 -9.61
N SER A 602 4.11 10.53 -10.00
CA SER A 602 5.00 11.24 -9.07
C SER A 602 4.25 12.20 -8.14
N SER A 603 3.19 12.83 -8.63
CA SER A 603 2.33 13.68 -7.81
C SER A 603 1.54 12.87 -6.77
N PHE A 604 1.14 11.64 -7.09
CA PHE A 604 0.54 10.70 -6.14
C PHE A 604 1.56 10.26 -5.09
N VAL A 605 2.77 9.86 -5.51
CA VAL A 605 3.89 9.53 -4.61
C VAL A 605 4.16 10.68 -3.64
N LYS A 606 4.14 11.93 -4.14
CA LYS A 606 4.29 13.10 -3.28
C LYS A 606 3.16 13.23 -2.26
N ALA A 607 1.90 13.14 -2.68
CA ALA A 607 0.75 13.25 -1.78
C ALA A 607 0.77 12.17 -0.69
N TRP A 608 1.18 10.95 -1.06
CA TRP A 608 1.43 9.85 -0.11
C TRP A 608 2.57 10.19 0.86
N SER A 609 3.71 10.66 0.34
CA SER A 609 4.89 11.03 1.13
C SER A 609 4.57 12.13 2.15
N ASP A 610 3.84 13.17 1.74
CA ASP A 610 3.44 14.26 2.64
C ASP A 610 2.51 13.79 3.76
N ALA A 611 1.64 12.80 3.49
CA ALA A 611 0.80 12.21 4.54
C ALA A 611 1.65 11.44 5.57
N VAL A 612 2.64 10.65 5.12
CA VAL A 612 3.59 9.98 6.01
C VAL A 612 4.40 11.00 6.82
N LEU A 613 4.96 12.02 6.17
CA LEU A 613 5.88 12.98 6.77
C LEU A 613 5.19 13.97 7.74
N TYR A 614 4.05 14.53 7.36
CA TYR A 614 3.43 15.65 8.09
C TYR A 614 2.21 15.25 8.92
N ARG A 615 1.66 14.04 8.72
CA ARG A 615 0.45 13.59 9.42
C ARG A 615 0.66 12.30 10.22
N ASP A 616 1.89 11.79 10.28
CA ASP A 616 2.23 10.53 10.93
C ASP A 616 1.32 9.38 10.46
N ALA A 617 0.99 9.39 9.16
CA ALA A 617 0.07 8.42 8.58
C ALA A 617 0.75 7.05 8.43
N THR A 618 -0.03 5.98 8.62
CA THR A 618 0.37 4.64 8.20
C THR A 618 0.43 4.55 6.67
N ALA A 619 1.03 3.49 6.12
CA ALA A 619 1.08 3.26 4.68
C ALA A 619 -0.31 3.30 4.02
N GLY A 620 -1.30 2.65 4.63
CA GLY A 620 -2.69 2.64 4.16
C GLY A 620 -3.38 4.00 4.29
N GLU A 621 -3.24 4.68 5.44
CA GLU A 621 -3.79 6.03 5.61
C GLU A 621 -3.21 7.03 4.60
N ALA A 622 -1.91 6.92 4.30
CA ALA A 622 -1.25 7.73 3.28
C ALA A 622 -1.77 7.41 1.86
N MET A 623 -2.05 6.15 1.55
CA MET A 623 -2.69 5.73 0.29
C MET A 623 -4.08 6.33 0.13
N ARG A 624 -4.91 6.26 1.18
CA ARG A 624 -6.24 6.90 1.20
C ARG A 624 -6.13 8.41 1.02
N ASP A 625 -5.23 9.06 1.74
CA ASP A 625 -5.04 10.51 1.65
C ASP A 625 -4.58 10.95 0.24
N ALA A 626 -3.71 10.19 -0.41
CA ALA A 626 -3.28 10.44 -1.79
C ALA A 626 -4.42 10.21 -2.79
N ARG A 627 -5.20 9.14 -2.63
CA ARG A 627 -6.42 8.90 -3.43
C ARG A 627 -7.41 10.05 -3.29
N ASN A 628 -7.73 10.46 -2.07
CA ASN A 628 -8.66 11.56 -1.80
C ASN A 628 -8.18 12.90 -2.36
N TYR A 629 -6.87 13.15 -2.39
CA TYR A 629 -6.31 14.30 -3.09
C TYR A 629 -6.64 14.27 -4.59
N PHE A 630 -6.48 13.12 -5.25
CA PHE A 630 -6.79 12.98 -6.68
C PHE A 630 -8.30 13.02 -6.97
N LEU A 631 -9.14 12.44 -6.12
CA LEU A 631 -10.61 12.54 -6.23
C LEU A 631 -11.07 14.00 -6.14
N LEU A 632 -10.52 14.78 -5.20
CA LEU A 632 -10.77 16.23 -5.13
C LEU A 632 -10.21 16.97 -6.33
N LEU A 633 -9.06 16.56 -6.86
CA LEU A 633 -8.50 17.17 -8.07
C LEU A 633 -9.38 16.94 -9.30
N VAL A 634 -10.04 15.77 -9.42
CA VAL A 634 -11.08 15.51 -10.44
C VAL A 634 -12.23 16.50 -10.28
N GLN A 635 -12.76 16.67 -9.06
CA GLN A 635 -13.86 17.60 -8.78
C GLN A 635 -13.46 19.05 -9.10
N LEU A 636 -12.26 19.48 -8.69
CA LEU A 636 -11.75 20.82 -8.98
C LEU A 636 -11.59 21.04 -10.49
N LYS A 637 -11.07 20.03 -11.21
CA LYS A 637 -10.95 20.10 -12.67
C LYS A 637 -12.30 20.22 -13.35
N LYS A 638 -13.31 19.46 -12.91
CA LYS A 638 -14.70 19.55 -13.37
C LYS A 638 -15.31 20.91 -13.11
N ALA A 639 -15.21 21.43 -11.88
CA ALA A 639 -15.73 22.74 -11.52
C ALA A 639 -15.08 23.90 -12.29
N ARG A 640 -13.86 23.68 -12.81
CA ARG A 640 -13.12 24.65 -13.62
C ARG A 640 -13.26 24.43 -15.13
N GLY A 641 -14.10 23.48 -15.57
CA GLY A 641 -14.36 23.21 -16.98
C GLY A 641 -13.21 22.57 -17.75
N HIS A 642 -12.27 21.91 -17.08
CA HIS A 642 -11.28 21.08 -17.77
C HIS A 642 -11.96 19.84 -18.39
N THR A 643 -11.31 19.12 -19.31
CA THR A 643 -11.87 17.90 -19.95
C THR A 643 -11.10 16.63 -19.59
N GLN A 644 -9.89 16.78 -19.02
CA GLN A 644 -8.97 15.68 -18.71
C GLN A 644 -9.14 15.16 -17.26
N GLN A 645 -10.37 15.10 -16.75
CA GLN A 645 -10.65 14.54 -15.41
C GLN A 645 -10.35 13.04 -15.36
N ALA A 646 -10.69 12.33 -16.43
CA ALA A 646 -10.52 10.88 -16.53
C ALA A 646 -9.09 10.43 -16.24
N LYS A 647 -8.09 11.09 -16.84
CA LYS A 647 -6.66 10.85 -16.58
C LYS A 647 -6.28 11.05 -15.11
N THR A 648 -6.96 11.97 -14.42
CA THR A 648 -6.74 12.25 -12.99
C THR A 648 -7.42 11.20 -12.12
N MET A 649 -8.64 10.79 -12.49
CA MET A 649 -9.38 9.72 -11.82
C MET A 649 -8.59 8.41 -11.89
N ARG A 650 -8.08 8.07 -13.09
CA ARG A 650 -7.21 6.91 -13.32
C ARG A 650 -6.11 6.85 -12.27
N VAL A 651 -5.33 7.91 -12.12
CA VAL A 651 -4.20 7.95 -11.16
C VAL A 651 -4.67 7.75 -9.72
N GLY A 652 -5.79 8.34 -9.31
CA GLY A 652 -6.35 8.15 -7.96
C GLY A 652 -6.75 6.69 -7.65
N LEU A 653 -7.12 5.93 -8.68
CA LEU A 653 -7.56 4.54 -8.55
C LEU A 653 -6.47 3.50 -8.90
N SER A 654 -5.35 3.93 -9.49
CA SER A 654 -4.33 3.01 -10.02
C SER A 654 -3.43 2.39 -8.95
N PHE A 655 -3.18 3.07 -7.84
CA PHE A 655 -2.19 2.59 -6.87
C PHE A 655 -2.79 1.63 -5.84
N ARG A 656 -2.06 0.54 -5.57
CA ARG A 656 -2.36 -0.47 -4.55
C ARG A 656 -1.21 -0.63 -3.57
N LEU A 657 -1.53 -1.14 -2.39
CA LEU A 657 -0.57 -1.53 -1.36
C LEU A 657 -0.65 -3.04 -1.16
N LEU A 658 0.40 -3.76 -1.51
CA LEU A 658 0.64 -5.13 -1.09
C LEU A 658 1.50 -5.13 0.17
N GLY A 659 0.88 -5.29 1.31
CA GLY A 659 1.48 -5.21 2.63
C GLY A 659 0.46 -4.82 3.68
N ASP A 660 0.92 -4.69 4.91
CA ASP A 660 0.10 -4.27 6.04
C ASP A 660 -0.22 -2.76 5.94
N PRO A 661 -1.50 -2.34 5.84
CA PRO A 661 -1.87 -0.92 5.78
C PRO A 661 -1.63 -0.17 7.08
N GLU A 662 -1.48 -0.85 8.21
CA GLU A 662 -1.11 -0.22 9.48
C GLU A 662 0.40 0.02 9.62
N LEU A 663 1.20 -0.43 8.64
CA LEU A 663 2.65 -0.26 8.66
C LEU A 663 3.06 1.21 8.75
N ARG A 664 3.85 1.55 9.76
CA ARG A 664 4.54 2.85 9.86
C ARG A 664 5.88 2.78 9.15
N VAL A 665 5.92 3.38 7.95
CA VAL A 665 7.09 3.33 7.06
C VAL A 665 8.31 4.03 7.63
N LEU A 666 8.09 5.17 8.30
CA LEU A 666 9.13 5.96 8.95
C LEU A 666 9.02 5.83 10.49
N PRO A 667 10.09 6.16 11.24
CA PRO A 667 10.06 6.17 12.70
C PRO A 667 8.93 7.08 13.23
N GLY A 668 8.24 6.63 14.29
CA GLY A 668 7.01 7.29 14.77
C GLY A 668 7.16 8.72 15.31
N SER A 669 8.37 9.18 15.62
CA SER A 669 8.62 10.60 15.95
C SER A 669 9.70 11.15 15.04
N LEU A 670 9.27 11.72 13.90
CA LEU A 670 10.15 12.51 13.06
C LEU A 670 10.54 13.82 13.76
N ASP A 671 11.68 14.37 13.36
CA ASP A 671 12.11 15.69 13.82
C ASP A 671 11.11 16.77 13.38
N LEU A 672 11.02 17.85 14.16
CA LEU A 672 10.23 19.01 13.74
C LEU A 672 10.73 19.54 12.39
N PRO A 673 9.82 19.88 11.46
CA PRO A 673 10.21 20.35 10.15
C PRO A 673 10.97 21.68 10.24
N ARG A 674 12.04 21.81 9.45
CA ARG A 674 12.86 23.03 9.40
C ARG A 674 12.04 24.25 8.96
N PHE A 675 11.10 24.04 8.05
CA PHE A 675 10.12 25.01 7.59
C PHE A 675 8.73 24.44 7.83
N GLN A 676 7.86 25.24 8.46
CA GLN A 676 6.49 24.83 8.72
C GLN A 676 5.76 24.55 7.40
N PRO A 677 4.96 23.47 7.30
CA PRO A 677 4.16 23.22 6.13
C PRO A 677 2.97 24.17 6.06
N VAL A 678 2.31 24.21 4.89
CA VAL A 678 0.97 24.81 4.78
C VAL A 678 0.05 24.12 5.79
N SER A 679 -0.64 24.92 6.60
CA SER A 679 -1.55 24.43 7.63
C SER A 679 -2.93 25.06 7.48
N GLY A 680 -3.89 24.60 8.27
CA GLY A 680 -5.23 25.15 8.25
C GLY A 680 -6.16 24.50 9.26
N GLY A 681 -7.42 24.93 9.24
CA GLY A 681 -8.44 24.46 10.16
C GLY A 681 -9.83 24.88 9.71
N VAL A 682 -10.83 24.24 10.32
CA VAL A 682 -12.23 24.59 10.13
C VAL A 682 -12.60 25.71 11.10
N THR A 683 -13.29 26.74 10.60
CA THR A 683 -13.86 27.84 11.39
C THR A 683 -15.38 27.87 11.20
N PRO A 684 -16.13 28.56 12.08
CA PRO A 684 -17.58 28.74 11.87
C PRO A 684 -17.93 29.38 10.52
N GLN A 685 -17.04 30.23 10.00
CA GLN A 685 -17.23 30.94 8.73
C GLN A 685 -16.80 30.12 7.51
N GLY A 686 -15.93 29.12 7.68
CA GLY A 686 -15.35 28.45 6.54
C GLY A 686 -14.14 27.59 6.85
N ILE A 687 -13.20 27.55 5.91
CA ILE A 687 -11.93 26.84 6.03
C ILE A 687 -10.80 27.84 5.86
N GLY A 688 -9.91 27.90 6.85
CA GLY A 688 -8.72 28.75 6.82
C GLY A 688 -7.49 27.96 6.41
N PHE A 689 -6.70 28.49 5.47
CA PHE A 689 -5.33 28.06 5.21
C PHE A 689 -4.34 29.12 5.73
N GLN A 690 -3.19 28.67 6.19
CA GLN A 690 -2.07 29.51 6.57
C GLN A 690 -0.83 29.07 5.80
N THR A 691 -0.29 29.98 4.98
CA THR A 691 1.00 29.76 4.32
C THR A 691 2.15 30.16 5.27
N PRO A 692 3.28 29.45 5.23
CA PRO A 692 4.44 29.77 6.05
C PRO A 692 5.27 30.92 5.44
N GLU A 693 6.21 31.46 6.22
CA GLU A 693 7.11 32.53 5.77
C GLU A 693 8.09 32.06 4.67
N LYS A 694 8.50 30.79 4.75
CA LYS A 694 9.60 30.23 3.96
C LYS A 694 9.09 29.16 3.01
N THR A 695 9.47 29.30 1.74
CA THR A 695 9.32 28.25 0.73
C THR A 695 10.48 27.26 0.83
N LEU A 696 10.27 26.04 0.33
CA LEU A 696 11.38 25.14 0.03
C LEU A 696 12.31 25.75 -1.04
N LYS A 697 13.52 25.21 -1.14
CA LYS A 697 14.46 25.59 -2.21
C LYS A 697 13.83 25.25 -3.56
N GLN A 698 13.91 26.19 -4.50
CA GLN A 698 13.46 25.95 -5.88
C GLN A 698 14.16 24.71 -6.46
N VAL A 699 13.37 23.89 -7.13
CA VAL A 699 13.82 22.75 -7.92
C VAL A 699 13.62 23.09 -9.39
N GLU A 700 14.59 22.71 -10.21
CA GLU A 700 14.64 23.03 -11.62
C GLU A 700 15.24 21.85 -12.38
N THR A 701 14.61 21.50 -13.50
CA THR A 701 15.10 20.63 -14.57
C THR A 701 15.22 21.46 -15.85
N ASP A 702 15.64 20.84 -16.95
CA ASP A 702 15.73 21.49 -18.27
C ASP A 702 14.39 22.10 -18.73
N LYS A 703 13.27 21.43 -18.45
CA LYS A 703 11.93 21.82 -18.93
C LYS A 703 11.00 22.38 -17.86
N TYR A 704 11.30 22.19 -16.57
CA TYR A 704 10.36 22.56 -15.52
C TYR A 704 11.01 23.18 -14.29
N VAL A 705 10.28 24.10 -13.67
CA VAL A 705 10.65 24.70 -12.39
C VAL A 705 9.50 24.59 -11.40
N VAL A 706 9.82 24.30 -10.13
CA VAL A 706 8.86 24.33 -9.03
C VAL A 706 9.43 25.05 -7.82
N ARG A 707 8.60 25.91 -7.25
CA ARG A 707 8.84 26.59 -5.97
C ARG A 707 7.53 26.60 -5.22
N ALA A 708 7.51 26.06 -4.01
CA ALA A 708 6.31 26.00 -3.19
C ALA A 708 6.65 25.96 -1.69
N PHE A 709 5.61 26.09 -0.87
CA PHE A 709 5.71 25.90 0.57
C PHE A 709 5.79 24.40 0.91
N PRO A 710 6.43 24.02 2.03
CA PRO A 710 6.40 22.62 2.47
C PRO A 710 4.95 22.13 2.62
N GLY A 711 4.70 20.86 2.29
CA GLY A 711 3.37 20.25 2.31
C GLY A 711 2.43 20.68 1.17
N SER A 712 2.91 21.49 0.22
CA SER A 712 2.14 21.80 -1.00
C SER A 712 2.14 20.60 -1.95
N GLN A 713 1.02 20.32 -2.59
CA GLN A 713 0.88 19.25 -3.58
C GLN A 713 1.16 19.73 -5.01
N THR A 714 1.34 18.76 -5.91
CA THR A 714 1.48 18.98 -7.34
C THR A 714 0.42 18.17 -8.09
N ALA A 715 0.04 18.62 -9.29
CA ALA A 715 -1.01 17.97 -10.09
C ALA A 715 -0.64 17.84 -11.59
N GLY A 716 0.66 17.99 -11.91
CA GLY A 716 1.11 18.15 -13.30
C GLY A 716 0.59 19.43 -13.99
N ILE A 717 -0.02 20.36 -13.25
CA ILE A 717 -0.52 21.62 -13.80
C ILE A 717 0.64 22.57 -14.00
N VAL A 718 0.92 22.94 -15.24
CA VAL A 718 2.06 23.79 -15.60
C VAL A 718 1.60 25.12 -16.20
N LYS A 719 2.36 26.19 -15.96
CA LYS A 719 2.17 27.50 -16.57
C LYS A 719 3.41 27.85 -17.39
N ARG A 720 3.22 28.18 -18.68
CA ARG A 720 4.31 28.70 -19.52
C ARG A 720 4.80 30.03 -18.95
N ILE A 721 6.12 30.19 -18.86
CA ILE A 721 6.73 31.46 -18.50
C ILE A 721 7.10 32.17 -19.81
N LYS A 722 6.73 33.45 -19.93
CA LYS A 722 7.05 34.25 -21.10
C LYS A 722 8.58 34.32 -21.27
N ASP A 723 9.06 34.15 -22.50
CA ASP A 723 10.48 34.27 -22.88
C ASP A 723 11.40 33.24 -22.18
N LYS A 724 10.86 32.09 -21.79
CA LYS A 724 11.60 30.96 -21.20
C LYS A 724 11.17 29.65 -21.83
N ASP A 725 12.14 28.75 -21.99
CA ASP A 725 11.92 27.41 -22.56
C ASP A 725 11.40 26.39 -21.54
N TYR A 726 11.33 26.78 -20.26
CA TYR A 726 10.80 25.95 -19.19
C TYR A 726 9.41 26.40 -18.72
N ARG A 727 8.63 25.45 -18.21
CA ARG A 727 7.29 25.66 -17.66
C ARG A 727 7.33 25.65 -16.13
N ARG A 728 6.50 26.46 -15.48
CA ARG A 728 6.37 26.47 -14.01
C ARG A 728 5.32 25.46 -13.56
N LEU A 729 5.71 24.49 -12.75
CA LEU A 729 4.76 23.62 -12.06
C LEU A 729 4.03 24.42 -10.97
N MET A 730 2.71 24.41 -11.02
CA MET A 730 1.86 25.17 -10.12
C MET A 730 1.52 24.32 -8.88
N PRO A 731 1.78 24.80 -7.66
CA PRO A 731 1.44 24.08 -6.44
C PRO A 731 -0.05 24.20 -6.10
N LEU A 732 -0.54 23.22 -5.34
CA LEU A 732 -1.87 23.19 -4.73
C LEU A 732 -1.72 23.02 -3.21
N TYR A 733 -2.71 23.49 -2.45
CA TYR A 733 -2.77 23.23 -1.02
C TYR A 733 -3.79 22.12 -0.76
N TYR A 734 -3.40 21.12 0.03
CA TYR A 734 -4.25 19.98 0.38
C TYR A 734 -4.24 19.77 1.89
N LEU A 735 -5.43 19.78 2.50
CA LEU A 735 -5.59 19.55 3.93
C LEU A 735 -6.52 18.36 4.17
N ARG A 736 -6.14 17.53 5.15
CA ARG A 736 -7.01 16.59 5.84
C ARG A 736 -7.27 17.16 7.23
N LEU A 737 -8.50 17.60 7.48
CA LEU A 737 -8.92 18.23 8.71
C LEU A 737 -9.83 17.27 9.50
N PRO A 738 -9.75 17.21 10.83
CA PRO A 738 -10.73 16.47 11.62
C PRO A 738 -12.12 17.07 11.44
N MET A 739 -13.14 16.23 11.38
CA MET A 739 -14.53 16.70 11.32
C MET A 739 -14.90 17.45 12.61
N PRO A 740 -15.53 18.65 12.53
CA PRO A 740 -16.04 19.32 13.72
C PRO A 740 -17.10 18.47 14.43
N ALA A 741 -17.13 18.54 15.77
CA ALA A 741 -18.08 17.77 16.58
C ALA A 741 -19.55 18.12 16.27
N ASP A 742 -19.81 19.38 15.92
CA ASP A 742 -21.15 19.89 15.56
C ASP A 742 -21.50 19.64 14.08
N GLY A 743 -20.63 18.93 13.34
CA GLY A 743 -20.75 18.73 11.90
C GLY A 743 -20.36 19.97 11.07
N LEU A 744 -20.55 19.87 9.75
CA LEU A 744 -20.42 21.00 8.84
C LEU A 744 -21.75 21.77 8.75
N PRO A 745 -21.73 23.09 8.49
CA PRO A 745 -22.95 23.82 8.20
C PRO A 745 -23.72 23.19 7.03
N ALA A 746 -25.04 23.08 7.14
CA ALA A 746 -25.92 22.39 6.18
C ALA A 746 -26.01 23.02 4.77
N HIS A 747 -25.21 24.05 4.46
CA HIS A 747 -25.57 25.05 3.46
C HIS A 747 -24.56 25.36 2.34
N GLY A 748 -23.52 24.58 2.08
CA GLY A 748 -22.68 24.90 0.92
C GLY A 748 -21.93 23.74 0.31
N ASP A 749 -22.35 23.27 -0.86
CA ASP A 749 -21.57 22.33 -1.68
C ASP A 749 -20.29 22.98 -2.27
N ASN A 750 -20.13 24.30 -2.09
CA ASN A 750 -19.04 25.07 -2.65
C ASN A 750 -18.28 25.88 -1.58
N LEU A 751 -16.97 26.01 -1.80
CA LEU A 751 -16.10 26.90 -1.03
C LEU A 751 -15.64 28.04 -1.93
N HIS A 752 -15.87 29.27 -1.50
CA HIS A 752 -15.42 30.45 -2.23
C HIS A 752 -14.56 31.34 -1.37
N ARG A 753 -13.43 31.79 -1.94
CA ARG A 753 -12.67 32.90 -1.37
C ARG A 753 -13.29 34.19 -1.89
N GLN A 754 -13.54 35.15 -1.00
CA GLN A 754 -14.01 36.47 -1.41
C GLN A 754 -13.04 37.10 -2.44
N GLY A 755 -13.57 37.47 -3.61
CA GLY A 755 -12.81 38.09 -4.70
C GLY A 755 -12.25 37.13 -5.76
N ASP A 756 -12.38 35.81 -5.58
CA ASP A 756 -12.05 34.85 -6.64
C ASP A 756 -13.12 34.88 -7.74
N SER A 757 -12.69 34.96 -9.01
CA SER A 757 -13.59 35.01 -10.17
C SER A 757 -14.10 33.64 -10.65
N GLY A 758 -13.82 32.56 -9.92
CA GLY A 758 -14.22 31.20 -10.27
C GLY A 758 -13.79 30.17 -9.22
N THR A 759 -14.15 28.90 -9.42
CA THR A 759 -13.88 27.84 -8.44
C THR A 759 -12.38 27.56 -8.32
N ARG A 760 -11.85 27.78 -7.11
CA ARG A 760 -10.46 27.51 -6.74
C ARG A 760 -10.32 26.52 -5.58
N ALA A 761 -11.42 26.20 -4.91
CA ALA A 761 -11.46 25.25 -3.82
C ALA A 761 -12.58 24.23 -4.04
N VAL A 762 -12.33 23.01 -3.60
CA VAL A 762 -13.35 21.95 -3.46
C VAL A 762 -13.05 21.18 -2.18
N TYR A 763 -14.08 20.56 -1.62
CA TYR A 763 -13.94 19.72 -0.44
C TYR A 763 -14.85 18.50 -0.51
N THR A 764 -14.54 17.50 0.31
CA THR A 764 -15.37 16.31 0.51
C THR A 764 -15.17 15.75 1.91
N THR A 765 -16.04 14.85 2.34
CA THR A 765 -15.98 14.21 3.65
C THR A 765 -15.99 12.69 3.48
N ASP A 766 -15.40 11.98 4.43
CA ASP A 766 -15.62 10.53 4.54
C ASP A 766 -17.01 10.22 5.11
N SER A 767 -17.53 9.02 4.82
CA SER A 767 -18.83 8.55 5.28
C SER A 767 -18.87 8.29 6.79
N LEU A 768 -17.68 8.17 7.41
CA LEU A 768 -17.50 7.90 8.84
C LEU A 768 -17.50 9.19 9.68
N GLY A 769 -17.60 10.36 9.06
CA GLY A 769 -17.53 11.66 9.71
C GLY A 769 -16.25 11.87 10.50
N GLN A 770 -15.13 11.29 10.06
CA GLN A 770 -13.82 11.43 10.70
C GLN A 770 -13.06 12.64 10.16
N TYR A 771 -13.06 12.82 8.85
CA TYR A 771 -12.24 13.80 8.16
C TYR A 771 -13.01 14.60 7.10
N LEU A 772 -12.55 15.84 6.97
CA LEU A 772 -12.84 16.77 5.90
C LEU A 772 -11.57 16.92 5.05
N TYR A 773 -11.69 16.72 3.74
CA TYR A 773 -10.60 16.84 2.79
C TYR A 773 -10.82 18.07 1.92
N VAL A 774 -9.79 18.89 1.72
CA VAL A 774 -9.91 20.16 1.01
C VAL A 774 -8.73 20.35 0.07
N VAL A 775 -8.99 20.70 -1.19
CA VAL A 775 -7.97 21.14 -2.15
C VAL A 775 -8.23 22.60 -2.52
N TYR A 776 -7.19 23.43 -2.42
CA TYR A 776 -7.20 24.82 -2.88
C TYR A 776 -6.10 25.06 -3.92
N PHE A 777 -6.45 25.72 -5.01
CA PHE A 777 -5.52 26.12 -6.06
C PHE A 777 -5.17 27.60 -5.92
N PRO A 778 -4.01 27.98 -5.34
CA PRO A 778 -3.68 29.38 -5.04
C PRO A 778 -3.45 30.23 -6.30
N GLN A 779 -3.79 31.54 -6.24
CA GLN A 779 -3.52 32.50 -7.32
C GLN A 779 -2.04 32.86 -7.44
N SER A 780 -1.42 33.13 -6.27
CA SER A 780 -0.01 33.46 -6.11
C SER A 780 0.56 32.76 -4.88
N LEU A 781 1.88 32.85 -4.73
CA LEU A 781 2.61 32.28 -3.59
C LEU A 781 2.98 33.40 -2.62
N GLU A 782 1.96 33.97 -1.97
CA GLU A 782 2.16 34.97 -0.92
C GLU A 782 2.60 34.28 0.38
N LYS A 783 3.56 34.91 1.07
CA LYS A 783 4.09 34.40 2.34
C LYS A 783 3.27 34.91 3.51
N ASN A 784 3.10 34.10 4.55
CA ASN A 784 2.31 34.44 5.74
C ASN A 784 0.87 34.86 5.41
N GLU A 785 0.36 34.44 4.25
CA GLU A 785 -1.00 34.69 3.82
C GLU A 785 -1.95 33.78 4.60
N THR A 786 -2.97 34.38 5.21
CA THR A 786 -4.15 33.69 5.71
C THR A 786 -5.22 33.72 4.61
N ILE A 787 -5.61 32.54 4.15
CA ILE A 787 -6.61 32.38 3.10
C ILE A 787 -7.88 31.85 3.76
N GLN A 788 -8.95 32.64 3.74
CA GLN A 788 -10.26 32.22 4.22
C GLN A 788 -11.13 31.79 3.04
N LEU A 789 -11.65 30.57 3.10
CA LEU A 789 -12.65 30.06 2.17
C LEU A 789 -13.99 30.03 2.91
N ASP A 790 -14.96 30.81 2.49
CA ASP A 790 -16.24 30.92 3.19
C ASP A 790 -17.21 29.81 2.74
N TRP A 791 -18.04 29.36 3.67
CA TRP A 791 -19.22 28.55 3.34
C TRP A 791 -20.18 29.43 2.54
N THR A 792 -20.41 29.12 1.26
CA THR A 792 -21.41 29.86 0.48
C THR A 792 -22.78 29.27 0.71
N SER A 793 -23.74 30.08 1.15
CA SER A 793 -25.15 29.75 1.03
C SER A 793 -25.51 29.75 -0.46
N ASN A 794 -25.92 28.59 -1.00
CA ASN A 794 -26.56 28.52 -2.31
C ASN A 794 -27.81 29.40 -2.39
#